data_AF-A0A850C8V7-F1
#
_entry.id   AF-A0A850C8V7-F1
#
_cell.length_a   1.000
_cell.length_b   1.000
_cell.length_c   1.000
_cell.angle_alpha   90.00
_cell.angle_beta   90.00
_cell.angle_gamma   90.00
#
_symmetry.space_group_name_H-M   'P 1'
#
loop_
_entity.id
_entity.type
_entity.pdbx_description
1 polymer ?
#
loop_
_entity_poly.entity_id
_entity_poly.type
_entity_poly.pdbx_seq_one_letter_code
_entity_poly.pdbx_strand_id
1 'polypeptide(L)'
;MRNFLALVCVLSLALTGCSTATLTPIPPTPASNLITVTGTAQTDKILPVVPATPAASNAELVTASPTPDLRLLPERWKEWPVLPSVSERAREIYQRGLAMGNNPRSFSKIGDCQSVPASFLGIYDRPGEYSFLEGHQSLQETIDVYSGLFGREGEAVRGGFNTATVLSPLWANNQVCLPGENPIECENRVNNPSIAFVSLEVWFSGRTPEVYEKYLRRIIEYNIEQGVVPILGTKADNVEGDHSINYTIAKLAYEYDVPLWNFWLAVQSAPSHGLDPTDENGFHLNVEGWNIRSYTALQALDKVRRELEGMPVAQPSDQQTSGPEDVVQPTFAPGPITSLPYSTVETKPAASASSILFDIAIRENGILQSTGIFHGALNGQTWKALAETGSTLLDYSSKGILASQSNNLYFIMDTERSLLTDQLPLDSPQSAVWMNDGRVAFISQTGNQKQVVLLDPSGGEPIHIIPTGNPPVELYPSHDSSLIWGTGPCENGSCAVRELTITNADGSMVNTLAVTGKPAVFSSDRIAFANQDENNNNLLTLIHGDSSSRFPISGNRVLGMSWSPDGETLAVVTAKVSDYSGRTLSSALHLVTPPYTVNLAFQVESEEIEPPVWSPDGKQVLLIRRPQSGGGLNVVFSLLDVATEFLVNDGGFTLVGEKYLVTRRIFWLP
;
A
#
# COMPACT_ATOMS: atom_id res chain seq x y z
N MET A 1 48.19 28.06 42.43
CA MET A 1 47.38 28.24 41.20
C MET A 1 46.81 26.88 40.83
N ARG A 2 45.61 26.56 41.33
CA ARG A 2 44.32 26.57 40.60
C ARG A 2 44.19 25.42 39.58
N ASN A 3 43.76 24.27 40.11
CA ASN A 3 42.67 23.39 39.69
C ASN A 3 42.14 23.49 38.25
N PHE A 4 42.15 22.37 37.51
CA PHE A 4 40.97 21.53 37.14
C PHE A 4 41.42 20.48 36.11
N LEU A 5 41.69 19.23 36.51
CA LEU A 5 40.78 18.05 36.45
C LEU A 5 40.25 17.77 35.03
N ALA A 6 40.74 16.76 34.29
CA ALA A 6 40.66 15.29 34.49
C ALA A 6 39.32 14.68 34.08
N LEU A 7 39.32 13.91 32.98
CA LEU A 7 38.55 12.67 32.86
C LEU A 7 39.10 11.79 31.71
N VAL A 8 40.25 11.16 31.97
CA VAL A 8 40.75 9.98 31.23
C VAL A 8 41.18 8.98 32.31
N CYS A 9 40.87 7.70 32.10
CA CYS A 9 41.17 6.53 32.95
C CYS A 9 40.25 6.26 34.16
N VAL A 10 39.15 5.54 33.92
CA VAL A 10 38.80 4.34 34.72
C VAL A 10 38.19 3.30 33.78
N LEU A 11 39.01 2.40 33.24
CA LEU A 11 38.52 1.10 32.74
C LEU A 11 39.56 0.06 33.13
N SER A 12 39.29 -0.66 34.21
CA SER A 12 40.13 -1.74 34.69
C SER A 12 39.26 -2.80 35.36
N LEU A 13 39.22 -3.95 34.69
CA LEU A 13 39.04 -5.31 35.21
C LEU A 13 37.72 -5.69 35.90
N ALA A 14 36.95 -6.54 35.22
CA ALA A 14 36.53 -7.83 35.78
C ALA A 14 36.42 -8.88 34.66
N LEU A 15 37.37 -9.82 34.66
CA LEU A 15 37.37 -11.07 33.91
C LEU A 15 36.80 -12.18 34.81
N THR A 16 36.23 -13.20 34.18
CA THR A 16 35.88 -14.56 34.66
C THR A 16 34.56 -14.78 35.41
N GLY A 17 33.76 -15.71 34.86
CA GLY A 17 32.58 -16.27 35.50
C GLY A 17 31.70 -17.09 34.53
N CYS A 18 32.23 -18.18 33.97
CA CYS A 18 31.38 -19.24 33.38
C CYS A 18 30.54 -19.88 34.48
N SER A 19 29.21 -19.94 34.32
CA SER A 19 28.40 -20.94 34.99
C SER A 19 27.27 -21.41 34.08
N THR A 20 27.36 -22.67 33.70
CA THR A 20 26.35 -23.45 33.00
C THR A 20 25.12 -23.63 33.89
N ALA A 21 23.99 -23.06 33.48
CA ALA A 21 22.71 -23.36 34.12
C ALA A 21 22.25 -24.76 33.70
N THR A 22 22.32 -25.70 34.65
CA THR A 22 21.74 -27.03 34.58
C THR A 22 20.21 -26.96 34.45
N LEU A 23 19.67 -27.55 33.39
CA LEU A 23 18.24 -27.78 33.21
C LEU A 23 17.76 -28.81 34.25
N THR A 24 16.78 -28.41 35.07
CA THR A 24 16.02 -29.30 35.95
C THR A 24 15.03 -30.14 35.13
N PRO A 25 14.87 -31.43 35.43
CA PRO A 25 13.92 -32.29 34.73
C PRO A 25 12.48 -31.99 35.17
N ILE A 26 11.59 -31.81 34.19
CA ILE A 26 10.14 -31.67 34.37
C ILE A 26 9.55 -33.03 34.80
N PRO A 27 8.72 -33.11 35.87
CA PRO A 27 8.06 -34.35 36.25
C PRO A 27 6.95 -34.75 35.25
N PRO A 28 6.68 -36.05 35.04
CA PRO A 28 5.69 -36.51 34.08
C PRO A 28 4.26 -36.23 34.57
N THR A 29 3.44 -35.66 33.68
CA THR A 29 2.00 -35.47 33.84
C THR A 29 1.28 -36.82 33.90
N PRO A 30 0.28 -37.02 34.79
CA PRO A 30 -0.47 -38.28 34.85
C PRO A 30 -1.39 -38.47 33.65
N ALA A 31 -1.48 -39.71 33.18
CA ALA A 31 -2.39 -40.15 32.13
C ALA A 31 -3.86 -40.04 32.57
N SER A 32 -4.71 -39.45 31.71
CA SER A 32 -6.16 -39.45 31.88
C SER A 32 -6.75 -40.84 31.62
N ASN A 33 -7.59 -41.27 32.55
CA ASN A 33 -8.33 -42.53 32.54
C ASN A 33 -9.30 -42.63 31.34
N LEU A 34 -9.22 -43.77 30.65
CA LEU A 34 -10.27 -44.26 29.75
C LEU A 34 -11.49 -44.69 30.56
N ILE A 35 -12.65 -44.08 30.28
CA ILE A 35 -13.95 -44.55 30.77
C ILE A 35 -14.45 -45.63 29.80
N THR A 36 -14.55 -46.86 30.30
CA THR A 36 -15.21 -47.98 29.65
C THR A 36 -16.72 -47.88 29.89
N VAL A 37 -17.52 -47.79 28.82
CA VAL A 37 -18.98 -47.95 28.89
C VAL A 37 -19.33 -49.35 28.37
N THR A 38 -19.67 -50.23 29.31
CA THR A 38 -20.29 -51.54 29.06
C THR A 38 -21.72 -51.35 28.61
N GLY A 39 -22.06 -51.87 27.43
CA GLY A 39 -23.43 -52.00 26.94
C GLY A 39 -24.10 -53.27 27.46
N THR A 40 -25.39 -53.17 27.78
CA THR A 40 -26.31 -54.30 27.85
C THR A 40 -27.60 -53.92 27.13
N ALA A 41 -28.00 -54.79 26.21
CA ALA A 41 -29.17 -54.71 25.36
C ALA A 41 -30.44 -55.20 26.07
N GLN A 42 -31.60 -54.67 25.71
CA GLN A 42 -32.82 -55.47 25.62
C GLN A 42 -33.84 -54.90 24.62
N THR A 43 -34.55 -55.83 23.99
CA THR A 43 -35.26 -55.78 22.72
C THR A 43 -36.78 -55.55 22.83
N ASP A 44 -37.30 -54.91 21.78
CA ASP A 44 -38.62 -54.95 21.11
C ASP A 44 -39.92 -55.34 21.84
N LYS A 45 -40.91 -54.44 21.73
CA LYS A 45 -42.33 -54.79 21.62
C LYS A 45 -43.09 -53.83 20.69
N ILE A 46 -43.83 -54.40 19.76
CA ILE A 46 -44.57 -53.75 18.67
C ILE A 46 -45.95 -53.23 19.11
N LEU A 47 -46.29 -52.07 18.51
CA LEU A 47 -47.48 -51.19 18.41
C LEU A 47 -48.90 -51.72 18.75
N PRO A 48 -49.83 -50.79 19.08
CA PRO A 48 -50.86 -50.46 18.10
C PRO A 48 -51.29 -48.97 18.00
N VAL A 49 -51.52 -48.57 16.74
CA VAL A 49 -52.58 -47.73 16.12
C VAL A 49 -53.12 -46.47 16.82
N VAL A 50 -53.06 -45.39 16.04
CA VAL A 50 -53.47 -43.98 16.18
C VAL A 50 -54.95 -43.75 16.54
N PRO A 51 -55.24 -42.70 17.34
CA PRO A 51 -56.43 -41.86 17.15
C PRO A 51 -56.08 -40.43 16.69
N ALA A 52 -56.95 -39.88 15.86
CA ALA A 52 -56.80 -38.62 15.14
C ALA A 52 -56.74 -37.35 16.02
N THR A 53 -55.99 -36.39 15.50
CA THR A 53 -55.74 -35.00 15.90
C THR A 53 -56.99 -34.19 16.31
N PRO A 54 -56.94 -33.43 17.42
CA PRO A 54 -57.74 -32.22 17.59
C PRO A 54 -57.02 -31.03 16.92
N ALA A 55 -57.81 -30.27 16.15
CA ALA A 55 -57.40 -29.13 15.35
C ALA A 55 -56.62 -28.04 16.12
N ALA A 56 -55.73 -27.40 15.38
CA ALA A 56 -54.85 -26.31 15.80
C ALA A 56 -55.59 -25.19 16.55
N SER A 57 -55.05 -24.83 17.72
CA SER A 57 -55.26 -23.51 18.30
C SER A 57 -54.26 -22.56 17.64
N ASN A 58 -54.76 -21.49 17.00
CA ASN A 58 -53.96 -20.39 16.49
C ASN A 58 -53.09 -19.82 17.62
N ALA A 59 -51.82 -20.19 17.67
CA ALA A 59 -50.80 -19.37 18.30
C ALA A 59 -50.58 -18.18 17.38
N GLU A 60 -51.03 -17.00 17.79
CA GLU A 60 -50.72 -15.74 17.12
C GLU A 60 -49.21 -15.65 16.93
N LEU A 61 -48.79 -15.54 15.66
CA LEU A 61 -47.46 -15.09 15.29
C LEU A 61 -47.29 -13.68 15.88
N VAL A 62 -46.56 -13.60 16.99
CA VAL A 62 -46.03 -12.33 17.50
C VAL A 62 -45.07 -11.83 16.44
N THR A 63 -45.56 -10.97 15.55
CA THR A 63 -44.71 -10.18 14.66
C THR A 63 -43.85 -9.30 15.56
N ALA A 64 -42.58 -9.63 15.71
CA ALA A 64 -41.60 -8.75 16.34
C ALA A 64 -41.58 -7.44 15.56
N SER A 65 -42.19 -6.40 16.11
CA SER A 65 -41.99 -5.03 15.64
C SER A 65 -40.52 -4.68 15.89
N PRO A 66 -39.82 -4.01 14.95
CA PRO A 66 -38.48 -3.51 15.24
C PRO A 66 -38.51 -2.69 16.52
N THR A 67 -37.61 -2.98 17.46
CA THR A 67 -37.43 -2.16 18.66
C THR A 67 -37.18 -0.73 18.19
N PRO A 68 -37.95 0.27 18.65
CA PRO A 68 -37.75 1.65 18.24
C PRO A 68 -36.32 2.09 18.54
N ASP A 69 -35.66 2.69 17.54
CA ASP A 69 -34.38 3.37 17.75
C ASP A 69 -34.63 4.65 18.55
N LEU A 70 -34.07 4.72 19.77
CA LEU A 70 -34.25 5.84 20.69
C LEU A 70 -33.12 6.89 20.59
N ARG A 71 -32.17 6.72 19.66
CA ARG A 71 -31.09 7.69 19.42
C ARG A 71 -31.69 9.03 18.97
N LEU A 72 -31.00 10.12 19.30
CA LEU A 72 -31.38 11.43 18.79
C LEU A 72 -31.27 11.43 17.26
N LEU A 73 -32.32 11.90 16.59
CA LEU A 73 -32.33 11.99 15.14
C LEU A 73 -31.23 12.94 14.63
N PRO A 74 -30.66 12.70 13.43
CA PRO A 74 -29.59 13.52 12.86
C PRO A 74 -29.91 15.01 12.76
N GLU A 75 -31.18 15.39 12.59
CA GLU A 75 -31.60 16.79 12.52
C GLU A 75 -31.30 17.56 13.83
N ARG A 76 -31.12 16.83 14.93
CA ARG A 76 -30.77 17.35 16.25
C ARG A 76 -29.29 17.15 16.60
N TRP A 77 -28.42 16.95 15.61
CA TRP A 77 -26.98 16.70 15.83
C TRP A 77 -26.28 17.76 16.70
N LYS A 78 -26.75 19.01 16.71
CA LYS A 78 -26.22 20.08 17.58
C LYS A 78 -26.43 19.79 19.08
N GLU A 79 -27.38 18.93 19.42
CA GLU A 79 -27.70 18.51 20.78
C GLU A 79 -27.05 17.16 21.15
N TRP A 80 -26.38 16.51 20.20
CA TRP A 80 -25.65 15.27 20.49
C TRP A 80 -24.46 15.56 21.41
N PRO A 81 -24.11 14.62 22.31
CA PRO A 81 -23.00 14.82 23.23
C PRO A 81 -21.68 15.03 22.49
N VAL A 82 -20.75 15.75 23.14
CA VAL A 82 -19.38 15.93 22.62
C VAL A 82 -18.68 14.59 22.41
N LEU A 83 -18.77 13.70 23.41
CA LEU A 83 -18.15 12.38 23.36
C LEU A 83 -19.12 11.35 22.76
N PRO A 84 -18.66 10.49 21.84
CA PRO A 84 -19.51 9.48 21.21
C PRO A 84 -20.00 8.43 22.21
N SER A 85 -21.11 7.76 21.90
CA SER A 85 -21.45 6.45 22.48
C SER A 85 -20.97 5.33 21.57
N VAL A 86 -20.50 4.20 22.13
CA VAL A 86 -20.18 3.01 21.33
C VAL A 86 -21.42 2.13 21.17
N SER A 87 -21.88 1.98 19.93
CA SER A 87 -23.00 1.13 19.55
C SER A 87 -22.61 -0.35 19.54
N GLU A 88 -23.61 -1.24 19.47
CA GLU A 88 -23.33 -2.67 19.23
C GLU A 88 -22.68 -2.90 17.87
N ARG A 89 -23.09 -2.13 16.85
CA ARG A 89 -22.50 -2.19 15.53
C ARG A 89 -21.01 -1.87 15.54
N ALA A 90 -20.59 -0.84 16.27
CA ALA A 90 -19.18 -0.49 16.44
C ALA A 90 -18.37 -1.61 17.11
N ARG A 91 -18.97 -2.35 18.06
CA ARG A 91 -18.36 -3.52 18.69
C ARG A 91 -18.19 -4.67 17.72
N GLU A 92 -19.19 -4.95 16.90
CA GLU A 92 -19.10 -5.97 15.85
C GLU A 92 -17.97 -5.67 14.85
N ILE A 93 -17.85 -4.40 14.43
CA ILE A 93 -16.78 -3.96 13.52
C ILE A 93 -15.42 -4.21 14.16
N TYR A 94 -15.23 -3.80 15.42
CA TYR A 94 -13.99 -3.99 16.17
C TYR A 94 -13.64 -5.47 16.34
N GLN A 95 -14.60 -6.30 16.76
CA GLN A 95 -14.39 -7.74 16.94
C GLN A 95 -14.00 -8.44 15.64
N ARG A 96 -14.67 -8.07 14.53
CA ARG A 96 -14.28 -8.53 13.20
C ARG A 96 -12.86 -8.09 12.85
N GLY A 97 -12.49 -6.84 13.13
CA GLY A 97 -11.14 -6.32 12.95
C GLY A 97 -10.08 -7.12 13.72
N LEU A 98 -10.33 -7.45 14.98
CA LEU A 98 -9.44 -8.30 15.76
C LEU A 98 -9.28 -9.70 15.14
N ALA A 99 -10.37 -10.28 14.63
CA ALA A 99 -10.32 -11.56 13.91
C ALA A 99 -9.57 -11.47 12.57
N MET A 100 -9.55 -10.29 11.94
CA MET A 100 -8.79 -9.99 10.71
C MET A 100 -7.31 -9.64 10.98
N GLY A 101 -6.91 -9.47 12.25
CA GLY A 101 -5.53 -9.15 12.64
C GLY A 101 -5.25 -7.65 12.83
N ASN A 102 -6.28 -6.80 12.92
CA ASN A 102 -6.11 -5.37 13.21
C ASN A 102 -5.48 -5.18 14.59
N ASN A 103 -4.55 -4.23 14.70
CA ASN A 103 -3.85 -4.00 15.96
C ASN A 103 -4.71 -3.14 16.91
N PRO A 104 -5.18 -3.68 18.07
CA PRO A 104 -5.96 -2.91 19.04
C PRO A 104 -5.19 -1.72 19.63
N ARG A 105 -3.85 -1.78 19.57
CA ARG A 105 -2.91 -0.73 20.01
C ARG A 105 -2.52 0.22 18.87
N SER A 106 -3.26 0.20 17.76
CA SER A 106 -3.07 1.15 16.66
C SER A 106 -4.35 1.89 16.32
N PHE A 107 -4.22 3.20 16.11
CA PHE A 107 -5.26 4.05 15.52
C PHE A 107 -4.67 4.87 14.37
N SER A 108 -5.51 5.25 13.42
CA SER A 108 -5.14 6.11 12.28
C SER A 108 -5.95 7.41 12.27
N LYS A 109 -5.46 8.37 11.51
CA LYS A 109 -6.14 9.63 11.20
C LYS A 109 -6.37 9.68 9.69
N ILE A 110 -7.58 10.03 9.29
CA ILE A 110 -7.97 10.30 7.91
C ILE A 110 -8.43 11.75 7.90
N GLY A 111 -7.62 12.63 7.32
CA GLY A 111 -7.85 14.06 7.47
C GLY A 111 -7.03 14.95 6.57
N ASP A 112 -7.26 16.25 6.72
CA ASP A 112 -6.66 17.30 5.91
C ASP A 112 -5.61 18.11 6.70
N CYS A 113 -5.35 19.35 6.29
CA CYS A 113 -4.40 20.24 6.98
C CYS A 113 -4.73 20.47 8.45
N GLN A 114 -6.00 20.33 8.88
CA GLN A 114 -6.37 20.47 10.28
C GLN A 114 -6.06 19.20 11.09
N SER A 115 -5.68 18.10 10.44
CA SER A 115 -5.40 16.81 11.09
C SER A 115 -3.90 16.47 11.15
N VAL A 116 -3.03 17.36 10.68
CA VAL A 116 -1.57 17.20 10.79
C VAL A 116 -1.12 17.24 12.26
N PRO A 117 -0.01 16.59 12.64
CA PRO A 117 0.43 16.51 14.04
C PRO A 117 0.62 17.86 14.74
N ALA A 118 0.99 18.90 13.99
CA ALA A 118 1.13 20.24 14.53
C ALA A 118 -0.19 20.86 15.03
N SER A 119 -1.32 20.43 14.46
CA SER A 119 -2.65 20.99 14.74
C SER A 119 -3.58 20.00 15.45
N PHE A 120 -3.31 18.71 15.34
CA PHE A 120 -4.17 17.65 15.86
C PHE A 120 -3.40 16.53 16.51
N LEU A 121 -3.68 16.32 17.80
CA LEU A 121 -3.20 15.22 18.64
C LEU A 121 -1.68 15.13 18.87
N GLY A 122 -0.83 15.65 17.98
CA GLY A 122 0.63 15.42 18.02
C GLY A 122 1.34 15.90 19.28
N ILE A 123 0.76 16.83 20.03
CA ILE A 123 1.26 17.24 21.34
C ILE A 123 1.37 16.08 22.35
N TYR A 124 0.52 15.05 22.23
CA TYR A 124 0.47 13.95 23.19
C TYR A 124 1.64 12.96 23.08
N ASP A 125 2.44 13.03 22.00
CA ASP A 125 3.72 12.33 21.89
C ASP A 125 4.92 13.16 22.38
N ARG A 126 4.67 14.30 23.04
CA ARG A 126 5.70 15.15 23.64
C ARG A 126 5.50 15.27 25.15
N PRO A 127 5.97 14.28 25.93
CA PRO A 127 5.84 14.32 27.38
C PRO A 127 6.39 15.63 27.97
N GLY A 128 5.59 16.28 28.82
CA GLY A 128 5.93 17.57 29.44
C GLY A 128 5.43 18.80 28.70
N GLU A 129 4.95 18.67 27.45
CA GLU A 129 4.28 19.77 26.72
C GLU A 129 2.77 19.84 26.99
N TYR A 130 2.19 18.82 27.65
CA TYR A 130 0.79 18.78 28.05
C TYR A 130 0.64 18.42 29.54
N SER A 131 -0.52 18.78 30.09
CA SER A 131 -0.96 18.34 31.42
C SER A 131 -2.47 18.19 31.44
N PHE A 132 -2.96 17.35 32.33
CA PHE A 132 -4.39 17.11 32.51
C PHE A 132 -4.90 17.76 33.77
N LEU A 133 -6.14 18.26 33.71
CA LEU A 133 -6.88 18.65 34.90
C LEU A 133 -7.16 17.42 35.76
N GLU A 134 -7.36 17.64 37.05
CA GLU A 134 -7.75 16.58 37.99
C GLU A 134 -9.00 15.83 37.47
N GLY A 135 -8.97 14.49 37.54
CA GLY A 135 -10.05 13.61 37.07
C GLY A 135 -9.89 13.07 35.65
N HIS A 136 -8.83 13.44 34.92
CA HIS A 136 -8.56 12.98 33.55
C HIS A 136 -7.33 12.07 33.43
N GLN A 137 -6.92 11.43 34.53
CA GLN A 137 -5.76 10.54 34.55
C GLN A 137 -5.93 9.33 33.61
N SER A 138 -7.17 8.94 33.31
CA SER A 138 -7.50 7.90 32.32
C SER A 138 -6.98 8.21 30.92
N LEU A 139 -6.86 9.50 30.57
CA LEU A 139 -6.35 9.93 29.27
C LEU A 139 -4.86 9.62 29.11
N GLN A 140 -4.09 9.64 30.20
CA GLN A 140 -2.69 9.24 30.18
C GLN A 140 -2.54 7.77 29.78
N GLU A 141 -3.40 6.89 30.29
CA GLU A 141 -3.39 5.47 29.91
C GLU A 141 -3.64 5.29 28.41
N THR A 142 -4.56 6.07 27.83
CA THR A 142 -4.81 6.06 26.38
C THR A 142 -3.61 6.59 25.58
N ILE A 143 -2.89 7.58 26.10
CA ILE A 143 -1.63 8.03 25.50
C ILE A 143 -0.58 6.91 25.52
N ASP A 144 -0.43 6.25 26.66
CA ASP A 144 0.55 5.18 26.82
C ASP A 144 0.23 3.97 25.90
N VAL A 145 -1.06 3.67 25.71
CA VAL A 145 -1.56 2.61 24.81
C VAL A 145 -1.20 2.86 23.35
N TYR A 146 -1.29 4.11 22.89
CA TYR A 146 -1.09 4.51 21.50
C TYR A 146 0.17 5.37 21.30
N SER A 147 1.16 5.21 22.18
CA SER A 147 2.39 6.00 22.16
C SER A 147 3.09 5.93 20.80
N GLY A 148 3.47 7.10 20.26
CA GLY A 148 4.10 7.26 18.95
C GLY A 148 3.13 7.41 17.78
N LEU A 149 1.82 7.24 17.99
CA LEU A 149 0.81 7.37 16.93
C LEU A 149 0.15 8.76 16.88
N PHE A 150 0.23 9.53 17.96
CA PHE A 150 -0.37 10.87 18.02
C PHE A 150 0.40 11.85 17.12
N GLY A 151 1.73 11.80 17.17
CA GLY A 151 2.67 12.59 16.39
C GLY A 151 2.92 12.06 14.98
N ARG A 152 2.48 10.83 14.67
CA ARG A 152 2.57 10.27 13.32
C ARG A 152 1.56 10.96 12.41
N GLU A 153 2.01 11.59 11.33
CA GLU A 153 1.10 12.18 10.34
C GLU A 153 0.29 11.09 9.61
N GLY A 154 0.97 10.04 9.16
CA GLY A 154 0.36 8.95 8.39
C GLY A 154 0.25 9.26 6.89
N GLU A 155 -0.26 8.30 6.12
CA GLU A 155 -0.41 8.44 4.67
C GLU A 155 -1.79 8.98 4.27
N ALA A 156 -2.78 8.90 5.18
CA ALA A 156 -4.14 9.43 4.99
C ALA A 156 -4.36 10.83 5.58
N VAL A 157 -3.28 11.54 5.94
CA VAL A 157 -3.31 12.95 6.37
C VAL A 157 -2.31 13.74 5.56
N ARG A 158 -2.79 14.76 4.84
CA ARG A 158 -1.96 15.79 4.19
C ARG A 158 -2.75 17.08 4.04
N GLY A 159 -2.04 18.20 3.89
CA GLY A 159 -2.65 19.48 3.57
C GLY A 159 -3.35 19.47 2.21
N GLY A 160 -4.63 19.88 2.18
CA GLY A 160 -5.42 19.89 0.95
C GLY A 160 -6.09 18.56 0.59
N PHE A 161 -5.94 17.52 1.42
CA PHE A 161 -6.82 16.35 1.34
C PHE A 161 -8.29 16.75 1.60
N ASN A 162 -9.20 16.05 0.95
CA ASN A 162 -10.64 16.12 1.16
C ASN A 162 -11.25 14.71 0.99
N THR A 163 -12.56 14.58 1.11
CA THR A 163 -13.25 13.27 1.04
C THR A 163 -13.01 12.52 -0.27
N ALA A 164 -12.76 13.20 -1.38
CA ALA A 164 -12.47 12.55 -2.66
C ALA A 164 -10.99 12.17 -2.82
N THR A 165 -10.06 13.04 -2.44
CA THR A 165 -8.62 12.83 -2.71
C THR A 165 -8.05 11.67 -1.90
N VAL A 166 -8.51 11.47 -0.66
CA VAL A 166 -8.07 10.35 0.19
C VAL A 166 -8.47 8.97 -0.35
N LEU A 167 -9.42 8.93 -1.30
CA LEU A 167 -9.88 7.73 -2.01
C LEU A 167 -9.23 7.58 -3.39
N SER A 168 -8.36 8.51 -3.80
CA SER A 168 -7.76 8.52 -5.13
C SER A 168 -6.30 8.06 -5.10
N PRO A 169 -5.93 7.00 -5.85
CA PRO A 169 -4.53 6.57 -5.96
C PRO A 169 -3.57 7.62 -6.50
N LEU A 170 -4.08 8.65 -7.19
CA LEU A 170 -3.29 9.77 -7.71
C LEU A 170 -2.68 10.65 -6.61
N TRP A 171 -3.19 10.52 -5.37
CA TRP A 171 -2.74 11.27 -4.21
C TRP A 171 -1.94 10.40 -3.22
N ALA A 172 -1.71 9.13 -3.55
CA ALA A 172 -0.95 8.23 -2.72
C ALA A 172 0.55 8.50 -2.79
N ASN A 173 1.23 8.26 -1.67
CA ASN A 173 2.67 8.38 -1.59
C ASN A 173 3.36 7.16 -2.21
N ASN A 174 3.78 7.25 -3.48
CA ASN A 174 4.42 6.15 -4.21
C ASN A 174 5.74 5.59 -3.61
N GLN A 175 6.30 6.23 -2.57
CA GLN A 175 7.45 5.68 -1.84
C GLN A 175 7.05 4.69 -0.73
N VAL A 176 5.79 4.73 -0.28
CA VAL A 176 5.28 3.94 0.87
C VAL A 176 4.09 3.08 0.44
N CYS A 177 3.23 3.64 -0.41
CA CYS A 177 2.02 3.01 -0.90
C CYS A 177 2.33 2.05 -2.06
N LEU A 178 1.61 0.93 -2.08
CA LEU A 178 1.70 -0.02 -3.18
C LEU A 178 1.07 0.59 -4.43
N PRO A 179 1.46 0.14 -5.64
CA PRO A 179 0.83 0.57 -6.87
C PRO A 179 -0.70 0.41 -6.82
N GLY A 180 -1.40 1.48 -7.17
CA GLY A 180 -2.87 1.57 -7.20
C GLY A 180 -3.54 1.75 -5.84
N GLU A 181 -2.82 1.79 -4.71
CA GLU A 181 -3.42 2.14 -3.42
C GLU A 181 -3.85 3.60 -3.40
N ASN A 182 -5.00 3.88 -2.79
CA ASN A 182 -5.32 5.23 -2.32
C ASN A 182 -4.70 5.52 -0.92
N PRO A 183 -4.65 6.79 -0.48
CA PRO A 183 -4.11 7.17 0.82
C PRO A 183 -4.66 6.38 2.03
N ILE A 184 -5.97 6.08 2.05
CA ILE A 184 -6.58 5.33 3.18
C ILE A 184 -6.21 3.85 3.12
N GLU A 185 -6.19 3.25 1.94
CA GLU A 185 -5.74 1.86 1.75
C GLU A 185 -4.31 1.68 2.22
N CYS A 186 -3.45 2.60 1.78
CA CYS A 186 -2.05 2.65 2.18
C CYS A 186 -1.90 2.80 3.69
N GLU A 187 -2.60 3.75 4.31
CA GLU A 187 -2.56 3.99 5.76
C GLU A 187 -3.03 2.75 6.56
N ASN A 188 -4.14 2.12 6.17
CA ASN A 188 -4.64 0.94 6.87
C ASN A 188 -3.65 -0.23 6.75
N ARG A 189 -3.01 -0.42 5.59
CA ARG A 189 -2.00 -1.48 5.42
C ARG A 189 -0.74 -1.22 6.25
N VAL A 190 -0.21 0.02 6.22
CA VAL A 190 1.09 0.31 6.88
C VAL A 190 0.95 0.49 8.39
N ASN A 191 -0.19 1.01 8.86
CA ASN A 191 -0.41 1.31 10.27
C ASN A 191 -1.25 0.24 10.99
N ASN A 192 -1.98 -0.60 10.25
CA ASN A 192 -2.84 -1.67 10.74
C ASN A 192 -3.77 -1.24 11.91
N PRO A 193 -4.57 -0.17 11.76
CA PRO A 193 -5.33 0.41 12.85
C PRO A 193 -6.57 -0.43 13.21
N SER A 194 -7.01 -0.34 14.46
CA SER A 194 -8.33 -0.84 14.89
C SER A 194 -9.40 0.26 14.96
N ILE A 195 -8.96 1.52 15.05
CA ILE A 195 -9.79 2.72 15.13
C ILE A 195 -9.23 3.76 14.15
N ALA A 196 -10.09 4.49 13.45
CA ALA A 196 -9.67 5.61 12.61
C ALA A 196 -10.51 6.87 12.85
N PHE A 197 -9.88 8.00 13.11
CA PHE A 197 -10.56 9.29 13.05
C PHE A 197 -10.80 9.68 11.60
N VAL A 198 -12.01 10.12 11.26
CA VAL A 198 -12.35 10.71 9.95
C VAL A 198 -12.76 12.15 10.18
N SER A 199 -11.90 13.09 9.78
CA SER A 199 -12.13 14.52 9.92
C SER A 199 -11.59 15.27 8.70
N LEU A 200 -12.49 15.55 7.75
CA LEU A 200 -12.19 16.18 6.46
C LEU A 200 -13.12 17.39 6.27
N GLU A 201 -12.52 18.58 6.32
CA GLU A 201 -13.16 19.88 6.49
C GLU A 201 -12.85 20.82 5.32
N VAL A 202 -11.75 20.59 4.58
CA VAL A 202 -11.30 21.40 3.43
C VAL A 202 -12.43 21.65 2.43
N TRP A 203 -12.62 22.93 2.09
CA TRP A 203 -13.49 23.37 1.02
C TRP A 203 -12.81 23.29 -0.34
N PHE A 204 -13.57 22.93 -1.38
CA PHE A 204 -13.11 22.94 -2.77
C PHE A 204 -14.24 23.35 -3.72
N SER A 205 -13.87 23.87 -4.89
CA SER A 205 -14.83 24.27 -5.92
C SER A 205 -15.67 23.07 -6.38
N GLY A 206 -17.00 23.20 -6.35
CA GLY A 206 -17.92 22.11 -6.66
C GLY A 206 -18.24 21.18 -5.49
N ARG A 207 -17.76 21.47 -4.27
CA ARG A 207 -18.20 20.77 -3.06
C ARG A 207 -19.67 21.07 -2.77
N THR A 208 -20.52 20.06 -2.92
CA THR A 208 -21.91 20.06 -2.44
C THR A 208 -22.09 19.02 -1.33
N PRO A 209 -23.16 19.10 -0.50
CA PRO A 209 -23.45 18.09 0.51
C PRO A 209 -23.60 16.69 -0.07
N GLU A 210 -24.16 16.55 -1.28
CA GLU A 210 -24.33 15.27 -1.96
C GLU A 210 -23.00 14.68 -2.40
N VAL A 211 -22.09 15.50 -2.94
CA VAL A 211 -20.74 15.07 -3.30
C VAL A 211 -19.95 14.68 -2.05
N TYR A 212 -20.06 15.48 -0.98
CA TYR A 212 -19.42 15.18 0.29
C TYR A 212 -19.96 13.88 0.90
N GLU A 213 -21.28 13.70 0.94
CA GLU A 213 -21.95 12.49 1.44
C GLU A 213 -21.49 11.25 0.67
N LYS A 214 -21.48 11.32 -0.67
CA LYS A 214 -21.04 10.22 -1.53
C LYS A 214 -19.65 9.70 -1.17
N TYR A 215 -18.69 10.60 -0.98
CA TYR A 215 -17.32 10.20 -0.68
C TYR A 215 -17.12 9.83 0.79
N LEU A 216 -17.73 10.56 1.72
CA LEU A 216 -17.66 10.20 3.15
C LEU A 216 -18.26 8.82 3.41
N ARG A 217 -19.36 8.47 2.72
CA ARG A 217 -19.94 7.13 2.74
C ARG A 217 -18.93 6.06 2.34
N ARG A 218 -18.22 6.27 1.22
CA ARG A 218 -17.18 5.35 0.74
C ARG A 218 -16.03 5.19 1.75
N ILE A 219 -15.64 6.26 2.43
CA ILE A 219 -14.62 6.23 3.50
C ILE A 219 -15.11 5.37 4.67
N ILE A 220 -16.36 5.56 5.11
CA ILE A 220 -16.97 4.80 6.21
C ILE A 220 -17.05 3.31 5.85
N GLU A 221 -17.61 3.00 4.68
CA GLU A 221 -17.76 1.63 4.19
C GLU A 221 -16.42 0.92 4.10
N TYR A 222 -15.40 1.57 3.53
CA TYR A 222 -14.05 1.01 3.44
C TYR A 222 -13.49 0.67 4.84
N ASN A 223 -13.55 1.60 5.80
CA ASN A 223 -13.04 1.33 7.15
C ASN A 223 -13.80 0.18 7.82
N ILE A 224 -15.13 0.18 7.71
CA ILE A 224 -15.98 -0.91 8.21
C ILE A 224 -15.54 -2.23 7.60
N GLU A 225 -15.44 -2.33 6.28
CA GLU A 225 -15.00 -3.54 5.56
C GLU A 225 -13.63 -4.05 6.02
N GLN A 226 -12.70 -3.14 6.32
CA GLN A 226 -11.38 -3.48 6.87
C GLN A 226 -11.39 -3.78 8.38
N GLY A 227 -12.55 -3.81 9.04
CA GLY A 227 -12.66 -4.05 10.49
C GLY A 227 -12.12 -2.91 11.34
N VAL A 228 -12.02 -1.70 10.79
CA VAL A 228 -11.56 -0.49 11.47
C VAL A 228 -12.78 0.31 11.91
N VAL A 229 -12.87 0.67 13.20
CA VAL A 229 -13.99 1.47 13.72
C VAL A 229 -13.77 2.95 13.35
N PRO A 230 -14.60 3.56 12.48
CA PRO A 230 -14.46 4.97 12.17
C PRO A 230 -15.08 5.83 13.28
N ILE A 231 -14.36 6.86 13.74
CA ILE A 231 -14.89 7.94 14.57
C ILE A 231 -15.05 9.17 13.69
N LEU A 232 -16.28 9.59 13.43
CA LEU A 232 -16.55 10.77 12.60
C LEU A 232 -16.47 12.05 13.44
N GLY A 233 -15.71 13.04 12.97
CA GLY A 233 -15.60 14.36 13.59
C GLY A 233 -16.44 15.41 12.87
N THR A 234 -17.27 16.16 13.60
CA THR A 234 -17.89 17.38 13.05
C THR A 234 -16.86 18.51 12.91
N LYS A 235 -17.11 19.50 12.05
CA LYS A 235 -16.24 20.66 11.84
C LYS A 235 -16.72 21.88 12.63
N ALA A 236 -15.79 22.77 12.99
CA ALA A 236 -16.13 24.00 13.72
C ALA A 236 -16.88 25.04 12.87
N ASP A 237 -16.49 25.16 11.61
CA ASP A 237 -16.98 26.19 10.70
C ASP A 237 -18.39 25.91 10.17
N ASN A 238 -18.92 26.90 9.45
CA ASN A 238 -20.13 26.79 8.65
C ASN A 238 -19.95 27.52 7.31
N VAL A 239 -18.89 27.20 6.58
CA VAL A 239 -18.59 27.82 5.26
C VAL A 239 -19.75 27.63 4.27
N GLU A 240 -20.50 26.53 4.37
CA GLU A 240 -21.71 26.27 3.59
C GLU A 240 -22.92 27.15 3.95
N GLY A 241 -22.91 27.79 5.13
CA GLY A 241 -23.97 28.68 5.60
C GLY A 241 -25.19 28.00 6.22
N ASP A 242 -25.44 26.72 5.94
CA ASP A 242 -26.63 25.97 6.38
C ASP A 242 -26.33 24.76 7.29
N HIS A 243 -25.06 24.53 7.63
CA HIS A 243 -24.53 23.37 8.36
C HIS A 243 -24.78 22.02 7.69
N SER A 244 -25.06 21.99 6.38
CA SER A 244 -25.36 20.76 5.66
C SER A 244 -24.25 19.72 5.79
N ILE A 245 -22.98 20.12 5.87
CA ILE A 245 -21.86 19.17 6.01
C ILE A 245 -21.87 18.48 7.39
N ASN A 246 -22.03 19.24 8.49
CA ASN A 246 -22.14 18.64 9.83
C ASN A 246 -23.40 17.79 9.98
N TYR A 247 -24.51 18.20 9.37
CA TYR A 247 -25.71 17.36 9.30
C TYR A 247 -25.44 16.06 8.54
N THR A 248 -24.77 16.10 7.38
CA THR A 248 -24.39 14.90 6.63
C THR A 248 -23.49 13.97 7.44
N ILE A 249 -22.51 14.51 8.18
CA ILE A 249 -21.65 13.71 9.07
C ILE A 249 -22.49 12.99 10.13
N ALA A 250 -23.41 13.70 10.79
CA ALA A 250 -24.29 13.11 11.79
C ALA A 250 -25.29 12.11 11.22
N LYS A 251 -25.84 12.40 10.03
CA LYS A 251 -26.72 11.49 9.29
C LYS A 251 -26.00 10.18 8.99
N LEU A 252 -24.77 10.22 8.48
CA LEU A 252 -23.99 9.02 8.20
C LEU A 252 -23.55 8.29 9.47
N ALA A 253 -23.18 9.00 10.54
CA ALA A 253 -22.91 8.36 11.84
C ALA A 253 -24.13 7.60 12.36
N TYR A 254 -25.32 8.20 12.26
CA TYR A 254 -26.58 7.58 12.65
C TYR A 254 -26.89 6.35 11.78
N GLU A 255 -26.74 6.49 10.47
CA GLU A 255 -27.07 5.46 9.46
C GLU A 255 -26.17 4.22 9.58
N TYR A 256 -24.85 4.40 9.70
CA TYR A 256 -23.90 3.30 9.88
C TYR A 256 -23.76 2.84 11.33
N ASP A 257 -24.40 3.56 12.26
CA ASP A 257 -24.32 3.34 13.70
C ASP A 257 -22.87 3.31 14.21
N VAL A 258 -22.10 4.33 13.84
CA VAL A 258 -20.67 4.49 14.19
C VAL A 258 -20.45 5.70 15.10
N PRO A 259 -19.38 5.71 15.93
CA PRO A 259 -19.07 6.82 16.82
C PRO A 259 -18.98 8.18 16.12
N LEU A 260 -19.64 9.21 16.70
CA LEU A 260 -19.48 10.61 16.31
C LEU A 260 -18.92 11.44 17.47
N TRP A 261 -17.78 12.08 17.22
CA TRP A 261 -17.21 13.09 18.11
C TRP A 261 -17.69 14.47 17.66
N ASN A 262 -18.51 15.11 18.50
CA ASN A 262 -19.13 16.39 18.17
C ASN A 262 -18.21 17.57 18.52
N PHE A 263 -17.12 17.70 17.76
CA PHE A 263 -16.16 18.80 17.92
C PHE A 263 -16.81 20.18 17.75
N TRP A 264 -17.77 20.33 16.83
CA TRP A 264 -18.54 21.56 16.67
C TRP A 264 -19.11 22.02 18.01
N LEU A 265 -19.77 21.13 18.76
CA LEU A 265 -20.34 21.46 20.06
C LEU A 265 -19.25 21.80 21.09
N ALA A 266 -18.15 21.06 21.10
CA ALA A 266 -17.05 21.24 22.04
C ALA A 266 -16.42 22.63 21.95
N VAL A 267 -16.33 23.20 20.75
CA VAL A 267 -15.59 24.43 20.48
C VAL A 267 -16.44 25.70 20.57
N GLN A 268 -17.78 25.59 20.66
CA GLN A 268 -18.67 26.76 20.60
C GLN A 268 -18.40 27.82 21.67
N SER A 269 -17.92 27.44 22.85
CA SER A 269 -17.61 28.38 23.94
C SER A 269 -16.28 29.10 23.77
N ALA A 270 -15.43 28.68 22.82
CA ALA A 270 -14.15 29.31 22.56
C ALA A 270 -14.33 30.69 21.89
N PRO A 271 -13.37 31.61 22.03
CA PRO A 271 -13.36 32.85 21.27
C PRO A 271 -13.50 32.58 19.76
N SER A 272 -14.36 33.35 19.08
CA SER A 272 -14.71 33.17 17.67
C SER A 272 -15.13 31.74 17.31
N HIS A 273 -15.70 31.00 18.29
CA HIS A 273 -16.08 29.60 18.16
C HIS A 273 -14.91 28.70 17.71
N GLY A 274 -13.68 29.06 18.11
CA GLY A 274 -12.45 28.35 17.78
C GLY A 274 -11.86 28.64 16.41
N LEU A 275 -12.46 29.53 15.62
CA LEU A 275 -11.99 29.91 14.29
C LEU A 275 -11.00 31.09 14.36
N ASP A 276 -10.08 31.15 13.41
CA ASP A 276 -9.24 32.32 13.19
C ASP A 276 -10.07 33.42 12.51
N PRO A 277 -10.34 34.57 13.18
CA PRO A 277 -11.13 35.65 12.60
C PRO A 277 -10.42 36.37 11.43
N THR A 278 -9.13 36.09 11.22
CA THR A 278 -8.34 36.66 10.12
C THR A 278 -8.27 35.77 8.88
N ASP A 279 -8.76 34.53 8.97
CA ASP A 279 -8.83 33.62 7.83
C ASP A 279 -9.93 34.03 6.86
N GLU A 280 -9.55 34.47 5.66
CA GLU A 280 -10.48 34.85 4.59
C GLU A 280 -11.36 33.67 4.14
N ASN A 281 -10.88 32.43 4.30
CA ASN A 281 -11.65 31.23 3.95
C ASN A 281 -12.62 30.79 5.06
N GLY A 282 -12.46 31.34 6.27
CA GLY A 282 -13.37 31.16 7.40
C GLY A 282 -13.46 29.75 7.99
N PHE A 283 -12.46 28.89 7.78
CA PHE A 283 -12.49 27.51 8.31
C PHE A 283 -11.29 27.12 9.18
N HIS A 284 -10.17 27.85 9.08
CA HIS A 284 -9.00 27.53 9.90
C HIS A 284 -9.27 27.81 11.37
N LEU A 285 -8.83 26.88 12.23
CA LEU A 285 -8.93 27.04 13.67
C LEU A 285 -7.83 27.97 14.19
N ASN A 286 -8.15 28.71 15.26
CA ASN A 286 -7.14 29.38 16.07
C ASN A 286 -6.50 28.38 17.05
N VAL A 287 -5.46 28.84 17.78
CA VAL A 287 -4.72 28.00 18.74
C VAL A 287 -5.62 27.35 19.80
N GLU A 288 -6.62 28.09 20.31
CA GLU A 288 -7.56 27.55 21.29
C GLU A 288 -8.47 26.48 20.67
N GLY A 289 -8.90 26.70 19.42
CA GLY A 289 -9.62 25.71 18.62
C GLY A 289 -8.82 24.41 18.46
N TRP A 290 -7.54 24.49 18.11
CA TRP A 290 -6.65 23.31 18.02
C TRP A 290 -6.50 22.57 19.34
N ASN A 291 -6.38 23.30 20.45
CA ASN A 291 -6.27 22.72 21.79
C ASN A 291 -7.54 21.96 22.19
N ILE A 292 -8.71 22.59 22.03
CA ILE A 292 -10.01 21.95 22.33
C ILE A 292 -10.24 20.74 21.42
N ARG A 293 -9.88 20.86 20.13
CA ARG A 293 -9.97 19.79 19.15
C ARG A 293 -9.15 18.58 19.57
N SER A 294 -7.87 18.77 19.87
CA SER A 294 -6.98 17.69 20.28
C SER A 294 -7.42 17.06 21.61
N TYR A 295 -7.81 17.89 22.59
CA TYR A 295 -8.23 17.41 23.90
C TYR A 295 -9.50 16.56 23.84
N THR A 296 -10.54 17.05 23.16
CA THR A 296 -11.81 16.34 23.09
C THR A 296 -11.75 15.13 22.15
N ALA A 297 -10.89 15.13 21.14
CA ALA A 297 -10.57 13.94 20.37
C ALA A 297 -9.86 12.88 21.21
N LEU A 298 -8.90 13.25 22.07
CA LEU A 298 -8.28 12.30 22.99
C LEU A 298 -9.31 11.69 23.95
N GLN A 299 -10.25 12.49 24.46
CA GLN A 299 -11.37 11.98 25.26
C GLN A 299 -12.27 11.05 24.46
N ALA A 300 -12.56 11.35 23.19
CA ALA A 300 -13.33 10.48 22.32
C ALA A 300 -12.61 9.15 22.07
N LEU A 301 -11.30 9.18 21.81
CA LEU A 301 -10.48 7.99 21.64
C LEU A 301 -10.44 7.14 22.91
N ASP A 302 -10.23 7.75 24.09
CA ASP A 302 -10.25 7.06 25.38
C ASP A 302 -11.60 6.38 25.62
N LYS A 303 -12.71 7.09 25.38
CA LYS A 303 -14.06 6.55 25.55
C LYS A 303 -14.33 5.38 24.60
N VAL A 304 -14.04 5.54 23.32
CA VAL A 304 -14.25 4.48 22.32
C VAL A 304 -13.35 3.28 22.62
N ARG A 305 -12.07 3.49 22.89
CA ARG A 305 -11.12 2.44 23.29
C ARG A 305 -11.67 1.65 24.47
N ARG A 306 -11.99 2.31 25.59
CA ARG A 306 -12.44 1.64 26.82
C ARG A 306 -13.76 0.89 26.65
N GLU A 307 -14.69 1.40 25.86
CA GLU A 307 -15.96 0.74 25.59
C GLU A 307 -15.83 -0.45 24.61
N LEU A 308 -14.76 -0.50 23.82
CA LEU A 308 -14.40 -1.65 22.98
C LEU A 308 -13.50 -2.66 23.73
N GLU A 309 -12.59 -2.19 24.58
CA GLU A 309 -11.67 -2.97 25.42
C GLU A 309 -12.39 -3.54 26.66
N GLY A 310 -13.29 -4.50 26.44
CA GLY A 310 -13.99 -5.22 27.51
C GLY A 310 -14.70 -6.49 27.05
N MET A 311 -14.48 -6.90 25.80
CA MET A 311 -15.24 -7.97 25.15
C MET A 311 -14.41 -9.24 24.99
N PRO A 312 -14.96 -10.41 25.35
CA PRO A 312 -14.32 -11.67 25.03
C PRO A 312 -14.16 -11.80 23.52
N VAL A 313 -12.98 -12.24 23.09
CA VAL A 313 -12.71 -12.58 21.69
C VAL A 313 -13.68 -13.69 21.30
N ALA A 314 -14.68 -13.38 20.48
CA ALA A 314 -15.50 -14.41 19.86
C ALA A 314 -14.59 -15.23 18.94
N GLN A 315 -14.49 -16.53 19.19
CA GLN A 315 -13.84 -17.44 18.24
C GLN A 315 -14.63 -17.39 16.92
N PRO A 316 -13.94 -17.45 15.77
CA PRO A 316 -14.59 -17.33 14.48
C PRO A 316 -15.66 -18.41 14.34
N SER A 317 -16.92 -17.98 14.19
CA SER A 317 -17.93 -18.81 13.58
C SER A 317 -17.63 -18.84 12.09
N ASP A 318 -17.30 -20.02 11.56
CA ASP A 318 -17.32 -20.31 10.13
C ASP A 318 -18.75 -20.08 9.61
N GLN A 319 -19.05 -18.83 9.25
CA GLN A 319 -20.20 -18.50 8.45
C GLN A 319 -19.72 -17.77 7.20
N GLN A 320 -19.45 -18.63 6.21
CA GLN A 320 -20.00 -18.51 4.88
C GLN A 320 -19.67 -17.19 4.18
N THR A 321 -18.49 -17.22 3.58
CA THR A 321 -18.19 -16.56 2.31
C THR A 321 -19.47 -16.44 1.46
N SER A 322 -19.88 -15.20 1.20
CA SER A 322 -20.70 -14.90 0.04
C SER A 322 -20.00 -15.53 -1.16
N GLY A 323 -20.71 -16.44 -1.83
CA GLY A 323 -20.20 -17.15 -2.98
C GLY A 323 -19.66 -16.15 -4.02
N PRO A 324 -18.65 -16.53 -4.80
CA PRO A 324 -18.29 -15.73 -5.95
C PRO A 324 -19.57 -15.58 -6.79
N GLU A 325 -19.98 -14.34 -7.05
CA GLU A 325 -20.66 -14.11 -8.32
C GLU A 325 -19.77 -14.76 -9.37
N ASP A 326 -20.32 -15.72 -10.11
CA ASP A 326 -19.73 -16.22 -11.33
C ASP A 326 -19.64 -15.02 -12.30
N VAL A 327 -18.62 -14.19 -12.10
CA VAL A 327 -18.06 -13.40 -13.17
C VAL A 327 -17.51 -14.46 -14.10
N VAL A 328 -18.28 -14.73 -15.16
CA VAL A 328 -17.84 -15.50 -16.31
C VAL A 328 -16.53 -14.87 -16.75
N GLN A 329 -15.41 -15.41 -16.28
CA GLN A 329 -14.12 -14.98 -16.74
C GLN A 329 -14.10 -15.31 -18.22
N PRO A 330 -13.86 -14.33 -19.10
CA PRO A 330 -13.75 -14.62 -20.52
C PRO A 330 -12.70 -15.73 -20.65
N THR A 331 -13.10 -16.86 -21.24
CA THR A 331 -12.16 -17.94 -21.57
C THR A 331 -11.04 -17.32 -22.38
N PHE A 332 -9.88 -17.20 -21.75
CA PHE A 332 -8.74 -16.55 -22.34
C PHE A 332 -8.20 -17.44 -23.46
N ALA A 333 -8.22 -16.93 -24.69
CA ALA A 333 -7.55 -17.53 -25.82
C ALA A 333 -6.41 -16.58 -26.24
N PRO A 334 -5.13 -17.02 -26.17
CA PRO A 334 -4.03 -16.25 -26.72
C PRO A 334 -4.34 -15.87 -28.17
N GLY A 335 -4.14 -14.61 -28.53
CA GLY A 335 -4.51 -14.15 -29.87
C GLY A 335 -4.84 -12.66 -29.96
N PRO A 336 -5.25 -12.21 -31.16
CA PRO A 336 -5.58 -10.81 -31.39
C PRO A 336 -6.79 -10.39 -30.57
N ILE A 337 -6.71 -9.19 -29.99
CA ILE A 337 -7.80 -8.56 -29.25
C ILE A 337 -8.07 -7.16 -29.82
N THR A 338 -9.31 -6.72 -29.71
CA THR A 338 -9.74 -5.42 -30.24
C THR A 338 -9.52 -4.28 -29.26
N SER A 339 -9.39 -4.58 -27.96
CA SER A 339 -9.22 -3.61 -26.89
C SER A 339 -8.47 -4.24 -25.71
N LEU A 340 -7.86 -3.39 -24.89
CA LEU A 340 -7.24 -3.80 -23.62
C LEU A 340 -8.29 -3.76 -22.49
N PRO A 341 -8.16 -4.60 -21.45
CA PRO A 341 -9.10 -4.58 -20.33
C PRO A 341 -9.17 -3.21 -19.64
N TYR A 342 -10.38 -2.82 -19.24
CA TYR A 342 -10.68 -1.58 -18.49
C TYR A 342 -10.16 -0.29 -19.16
N SER A 343 -9.92 -0.31 -20.46
CA SER A 343 -9.41 0.84 -21.18
C SER A 343 -9.81 0.89 -22.64
N THR A 344 -9.91 2.10 -23.16
CA THR A 344 -9.89 2.34 -24.61
C THR A 344 -8.52 2.85 -25.02
N VAL A 345 -8.14 2.59 -26.27
CA VAL A 345 -6.83 2.97 -26.80
C VAL A 345 -7.01 4.08 -27.81
N GLU A 346 -6.48 5.26 -27.52
CA GLU A 346 -6.36 6.35 -28.48
C GLU A 346 -5.07 6.15 -29.29
N THR A 347 -5.25 5.71 -30.53
CA THR A 347 -4.13 5.34 -31.41
C THR A 347 -3.56 6.55 -32.14
N LYS A 348 -2.28 6.46 -32.53
CA LYS A 348 -1.66 7.39 -33.49
C LYS A 348 -1.63 6.80 -34.90
N PRO A 349 -1.67 7.64 -35.95
CA PRO A 349 -1.83 7.18 -37.34
C PRO A 349 -0.57 6.57 -37.95
N ALA A 350 0.63 6.90 -37.46
CA ALA A 350 1.86 6.35 -38.02
C ALA A 350 1.99 4.87 -37.69
N ALA A 351 2.27 4.04 -38.71
CA ALA A 351 2.62 2.64 -38.49
C ALA A 351 3.96 2.57 -37.75
N SER A 352 4.03 1.73 -36.71
CA SER A 352 5.26 1.44 -35.99
C SER A 352 5.71 0.03 -36.34
N ALA A 353 6.97 -0.13 -36.76
CA ALA A 353 7.59 -1.45 -36.89
C ALA A 353 7.86 -2.08 -35.52
N SER A 354 8.11 -1.23 -34.51
CA SER A 354 8.38 -1.63 -33.13
C SER A 354 7.11 -1.79 -32.31
N SER A 355 7.23 -2.60 -31.27
CA SER A 355 6.12 -3.02 -30.43
C SER A 355 6.48 -2.97 -28.95
N ILE A 356 5.48 -3.17 -28.09
CA ILE A 356 5.66 -3.24 -26.64
C ILE A 356 5.02 -4.49 -26.08
N LEU A 357 5.69 -5.07 -25.09
CA LEU A 357 5.22 -6.16 -24.27
C LEU A 357 5.07 -5.68 -22.84
N PHE A 358 3.91 -5.87 -22.23
CA PHE A 358 3.67 -5.40 -20.88
C PHE A 358 2.53 -6.14 -20.19
N ASP A 359 2.46 -6.01 -18.86
CA ASP A 359 1.28 -6.39 -18.09
C ASP A 359 0.48 -5.17 -17.62
N ILE A 360 -0.82 -5.39 -17.43
CA ILE A 360 -1.74 -4.42 -16.83
C ILE A 360 -2.35 -5.07 -15.61
N ALA A 361 -2.50 -4.31 -14.54
CA ALA A 361 -3.22 -4.69 -13.34
C ALA A 361 -4.18 -3.60 -12.90
N ILE A 362 -5.16 -3.97 -12.09
CA ILE A 362 -6.03 -3.04 -11.35
C ILE A 362 -5.95 -3.37 -9.86
N ARG A 363 -6.13 -2.37 -9.00
CA ARG A 363 -6.31 -2.61 -7.58
C ARG A 363 -7.79 -2.49 -7.23
N GLU A 364 -8.34 -3.55 -6.68
CA GLU A 364 -9.71 -3.56 -6.14
C GLU A 364 -9.75 -4.30 -4.81
N ASN A 365 -10.49 -3.75 -3.85
CA ASN A 365 -10.66 -4.30 -2.51
C ASN A 365 -9.32 -4.64 -1.83
N GLY A 366 -8.33 -3.76 -1.99
CA GLY A 366 -6.98 -3.95 -1.44
C GLY A 366 -6.11 -4.97 -2.19
N ILE A 367 -6.58 -5.60 -3.27
CA ILE A 367 -5.84 -6.63 -4.02
C ILE A 367 -5.43 -6.10 -5.39
N LEU A 368 -4.15 -6.23 -5.74
CA LEU A 368 -3.65 -5.93 -7.08
C LEU A 368 -3.84 -7.16 -8.00
N GLN A 369 -4.80 -7.09 -8.90
CA GLN A 369 -5.15 -8.17 -9.82
C GLN A 369 -4.57 -7.89 -11.20
N SER A 370 -3.74 -8.81 -11.71
CA SER A 370 -3.27 -8.73 -13.10
C SER A 370 -4.41 -9.05 -14.05
N THR A 371 -4.59 -8.26 -15.10
CA THR A 371 -5.61 -8.45 -16.14
C THR A 371 -5.09 -9.30 -17.31
N GLY A 372 -3.77 -9.47 -17.41
CA GLY A 372 -3.10 -10.31 -18.39
C GLY A 372 -1.78 -9.71 -18.87
N ILE A 373 -1.15 -10.41 -19.83
CA ILE A 373 0.06 -9.97 -20.52
C ILE A 373 -0.29 -9.67 -21.97
N PHE A 374 0.13 -8.51 -22.46
CA PHE A 374 -0.28 -7.99 -23.76
C PHE A 374 0.91 -7.55 -24.60
N HIS A 375 0.78 -7.72 -25.92
CA HIS A 375 1.72 -7.27 -26.92
C HIS A 375 1.01 -6.42 -27.97
N GLY A 376 1.58 -5.31 -28.40
CA GLY A 376 1.02 -4.49 -29.48
C GLY A 376 1.97 -3.45 -30.02
N ALA A 377 1.60 -2.82 -31.13
CA ALA A 377 2.42 -1.82 -31.80
C ALA A 377 2.47 -0.50 -30.99
N LEU A 378 3.58 0.21 -31.07
CA LEU A 378 3.81 1.47 -30.34
C LEU A 378 2.91 2.64 -30.76
N ASN A 379 2.07 2.46 -31.78
CA ASN A 379 1.04 3.42 -32.17
C ASN A 379 -0.34 3.09 -31.55
N GLY A 380 -0.41 2.07 -30.69
CA GLY A 380 -1.63 1.63 -30.02
C GLY A 380 -2.49 0.65 -30.83
N GLN A 381 -1.96 0.05 -31.89
CA GLN A 381 -2.70 -0.88 -32.77
C GLN A 381 -2.22 -2.33 -32.60
N THR A 382 -2.95 -3.27 -33.20
CA THR A 382 -2.56 -4.69 -33.35
C THR A 382 -2.32 -5.43 -32.03
N TRP A 383 -3.16 -5.20 -31.02
CA TRP A 383 -3.06 -5.86 -29.72
C TRP A 383 -3.25 -7.36 -29.80
N LYS A 384 -2.44 -8.07 -29.02
CA LYS A 384 -2.52 -9.51 -28.76
C LYS A 384 -2.48 -9.76 -27.26
N ALA A 385 -3.38 -10.61 -26.80
CA ALA A 385 -3.33 -11.20 -25.47
C ALA A 385 -2.40 -12.41 -25.51
N LEU A 386 -1.42 -12.46 -24.60
CA LEU A 386 -0.44 -13.55 -24.50
C LEU A 386 -0.64 -14.44 -23.28
N ALA A 387 -1.05 -13.87 -22.15
CA ALA A 387 -1.39 -14.62 -20.94
C ALA A 387 -2.62 -14.05 -20.23
N GLU A 388 -3.35 -14.93 -19.55
CA GLU A 388 -4.65 -14.65 -18.94
C GLU A 388 -4.55 -13.78 -17.68
N THR A 389 -5.70 -13.31 -17.21
CA THR A 389 -5.88 -12.69 -15.90
C THR A 389 -5.21 -13.52 -14.78
N GLY A 390 -4.52 -12.83 -13.87
CA GLY A 390 -3.67 -13.45 -12.85
C GLY A 390 -2.22 -13.69 -13.28
N SER A 391 -1.91 -13.66 -14.59
CA SER A 391 -0.53 -13.78 -15.09
C SER A 391 0.22 -12.46 -14.97
N THR A 392 1.42 -12.48 -14.41
CA THR A 392 2.29 -11.30 -14.25
C THR A 392 3.53 -11.47 -15.11
N LEU A 393 3.94 -10.42 -15.80
CA LEU A 393 5.15 -10.43 -16.63
C LEU A 393 6.38 -10.25 -15.72
N LEU A 394 7.33 -11.18 -15.80
CA LEU A 394 8.58 -11.10 -15.03
C LEU A 394 9.72 -10.58 -15.90
N ASP A 395 9.97 -11.23 -17.04
CA ASP A 395 11.10 -10.85 -17.90
C ASP A 395 10.91 -11.27 -19.36
N TYR A 396 11.71 -10.69 -20.25
CA TYR A 396 11.70 -10.96 -21.68
C TYR A 396 13.13 -11.08 -22.24
N SER A 397 13.31 -12.03 -23.16
CA SER A 397 14.47 -12.08 -24.05
C SER A 397 14.05 -12.50 -25.45
N SER A 398 14.98 -12.49 -26.40
CA SER A 398 14.75 -13.07 -27.73
C SER A 398 14.40 -14.56 -27.70
N LYS A 399 14.62 -15.27 -26.58
CA LYS A 399 14.23 -16.67 -26.38
C LYS A 399 12.79 -16.82 -25.91
N GLY A 400 12.16 -15.78 -25.38
CA GLY A 400 10.75 -15.77 -24.97
C GLY A 400 10.47 -15.04 -23.66
N ILE A 401 9.28 -15.27 -23.12
CA ILE A 401 8.71 -14.53 -21.99
C ILE A 401 8.72 -15.39 -20.72
N LEU A 402 9.10 -14.79 -19.60
CA LEU A 402 8.90 -15.36 -18.27
C LEU A 402 7.68 -14.70 -17.63
N ALA A 403 6.73 -15.52 -17.19
CA ALA A 403 5.51 -15.07 -16.55
C ALA A 403 5.23 -15.87 -15.29
N SER A 404 4.66 -15.23 -14.25
CA SER A 404 4.20 -15.93 -13.06
C SER A 404 2.69 -15.92 -12.92
N GLN A 405 2.13 -16.99 -12.36
CA GLN A 405 0.74 -17.04 -11.92
C GLN A 405 0.67 -17.81 -10.61
N SER A 406 0.31 -17.14 -9.52
CA SER A 406 0.49 -17.69 -8.17
C SER A 406 1.95 -18.14 -7.97
N ASN A 407 2.19 -19.35 -7.47
CA ASN A 407 3.53 -19.90 -7.27
C ASN A 407 4.17 -20.49 -8.55
N ASN A 408 3.48 -20.43 -9.69
CA ASN A 408 3.98 -21.03 -10.92
C ASN A 408 4.83 -20.04 -11.71
N LEU A 409 6.00 -20.50 -12.16
CA LEU A 409 6.80 -19.85 -13.20
C LEU A 409 6.54 -20.52 -14.54
N TYR A 410 6.14 -19.73 -15.53
CA TYR A 410 5.93 -20.16 -16.90
C TYR A 410 6.95 -19.55 -17.84
N PHE A 411 7.39 -20.36 -18.79
CA PHE A 411 8.07 -19.91 -20.01
C PHE A 411 7.07 -19.94 -21.16
N ILE A 412 6.88 -18.79 -21.81
CA ILE A 412 5.97 -18.61 -22.93
C ILE A 412 6.77 -18.25 -24.18
N MET A 413 6.61 -19.04 -25.23
CA MET A 413 7.21 -18.81 -26.54
C MET A 413 6.13 -18.95 -27.61
N ASP A 414 5.98 -17.91 -28.43
CA ASP A 414 4.90 -17.75 -29.42
C ASP A 414 3.50 -17.86 -28.81
N THR A 415 2.99 -19.09 -28.68
CA THR A 415 1.69 -19.42 -28.05
C THR A 415 1.76 -20.62 -27.12
N GLU A 416 2.93 -21.26 -27.02
CA GLU A 416 3.16 -22.40 -26.16
C GLU A 416 3.59 -21.93 -24.77
N ARG A 417 3.00 -22.53 -23.74
CA ARG A 417 3.29 -22.26 -22.35
C ARG A 417 3.81 -23.53 -21.69
N SER A 418 4.99 -23.43 -21.09
CA SER A 418 5.61 -24.51 -20.33
C SER A 418 5.81 -24.09 -18.88
N LEU A 419 5.50 -24.99 -17.94
CA LEU A 419 5.75 -24.77 -16.52
C LEU A 419 7.22 -25.08 -16.22
N LEU A 420 7.95 -24.10 -15.66
CA LEU A 420 9.34 -24.29 -15.21
C LEU A 420 9.40 -24.73 -13.74
N THR A 421 8.55 -24.17 -12.87
CA THR A 421 8.45 -24.53 -11.45
C THR A 421 7.10 -24.09 -10.88
N ASP A 422 6.67 -24.73 -9.79
CA ASP A 422 5.51 -24.38 -8.96
C ASP A 422 5.91 -23.81 -7.59
N GLN A 423 7.18 -23.43 -7.43
CA GLN A 423 7.78 -23.02 -6.15
C GLN A 423 8.19 -21.54 -6.11
N LEU A 424 7.60 -20.66 -6.93
CA LEU A 424 7.89 -19.24 -6.82
C LEU A 424 7.37 -18.67 -5.49
N PRO A 425 8.14 -17.78 -4.84
CA PRO A 425 7.66 -16.97 -3.72
C PRO A 425 6.60 -15.96 -4.19
N LEU A 426 5.49 -15.84 -3.45
CA LEU A 426 4.40 -14.88 -3.75
C LEU A 426 4.72 -13.44 -3.34
N ASP A 427 5.69 -13.26 -2.45
CA ASP A 427 6.09 -11.97 -1.87
C ASP A 427 7.26 -11.30 -2.62
N SER A 428 7.75 -11.91 -3.70
CA SER A 428 8.87 -11.41 -4.49
C SER A 428 8.38 -10.68 -5.76
N PRO A 429 8.66 -9.37 -5.91
CA PRO A 429 8.18 -8.60 -7.07
C PRO A 429 8.88 -8.94 -8.39
N GLN A 430 10.12 -9.46 -8.32
CA GLN A 430 10.89 -9.92 -9.48
C GLN A 430 11.55 -11.25 -9.12
N SER A 431 10.79 -12.32 -9.27
CA SER A 431 11.17 -13.65 -8.80
C SER A 431 11.89 -14.49 -9.85
N ALA A 432 11.95 -14.04 -11.12
CA ALA A 432 12.73 -14.69 -12.18
C ALA A 432 13.28 -13.68 -13.18
N VAL A 433 14.44 -13.97 -13.77
CA VAL A 433 15.11 -13.17 -14.81
C VAL A 433 15.80 -14.07 -15.83
N TRP A 434 15.98 -13.56 -17.05
CA TRP A 434 16.89 -14.14 -18.04
C TRP A 434 18.33 -13.79 -17.72
N MET A 435 19.21 -14.79 -17.84
CA MET A 435 20.65 -14.62 -17.86
C MET A 435 21.11 -14.30 -19.28
N ASN A 436 22.28 -13.65 -19.46
CA ASN A 436 22.81 -13.33 -20.78
C ASN A 436 23.18 -14.57 -21.63
N ASP A 437 23.50 -15.70 -20.99
CA ASP A 437 23.66 -16.99 -21.68
C ASP A 437 22.32 -17.66 -22.06
N GLY A 438 21.21 -17.05 -21.62
CA GLY A 438 19.83 -17.46 -21.81
C GLY A 438 19.45 -18.72 -21.03
N ARG A 439 20.08 -18.96 -19.88
CA ARG A 439 19.44 -19.66 -18.76
C ARG A 439 18.44 -18.73 -18.06
N VAL A 440 17.57 -19.32 -17.25
CA VAL A 440 16.62 -18.62 -16.39
C VAL A 440 17.09 -18.73 -14.95
N ALA A 441 17.26 -17.60 -14.27
CA ALA A 441 17.45 -17.56 -12.82
C ALA A 441 16.12 -17.27 -12.15
N PHE A 442 15.74 -18.01 -11.11
CA PHE A 442 14.54 -17.74 -10.35
C PHE A 442 14.72 -18.04 -8.86
N ILE A 443 13.93 -17.37 -8.02
CA ILE A 443 13.86 -17.65 -6.59
C ILE A 443 12.86 -18.80 -6.39
N SER A 444 13.32 -19.88 -5.74
CA SER A 444 12.47 -20.99 -5.31
C SER A 444 12.28 -20.90 -3.79
N GLN A 445 11.04 -21.10 -3.34
CA GLN A 445 10.67 -21.15 -1.93
C GLN A 445 10.11 -22.53 -1.56
N THR A 446 10.74 -23.17 -0.57
CA THR A 446 10.23 -24.40 0.06
C THR A 446 10.14 -24.17 1.57
N GLY A 447 8.91 -24.13 2.09
CA GLY A 447 8.66 -23.71 3.47
C GLY A 447 9.18 -22.29 3.71
N ASN A 448 10.06 -22.12 4.70
CA ASN A 448 10.66 -20.83 5.05
C ASN A 448 12.02 -20.57 4.36
N GLN A 449 12.50 -21.51 3.55
CA GLN A 449 13.78 -21.37 2.86
C GLN A 449 13.56 -20.85 1.44
N LYS A 450 14.29 -19.77 1.09
CA LYS A 450 14.39 -19.25 -0.27
C LYS A 450 15.80 -19.50 -0.80
N GLN A 451 15.88 -19.96 -2.04
CA GLN A 451 17.13 -20.22 -2.76
C GLN A 451 17.04 -19.66 -4.18
N VAL A 452 18.18 -19.46 -4.83
CA VAL A 452 18.22 -19.09 -6.25
C VAL A 452 18.50 -20.33 -7.08
N VAL A 453 17.73 -20.56 -8.12
CA VAL A 453 17.85 -21.70 -9.03
C VAL A 453 18.15 -21.20 -10.43
N LEU A 454 19.17 -21.76 -11.07
CA LEU A 454 19.45 -21.55 -12.49
C LEU A 454 19.02 -22.78 -13.28
N LEU A 455 18.24 -22.55 -14.32
CA LEU A 455 17.67 -23.59 -15.17
C LEU A 455 17.91 -23.25 -16.64
N ASP A 456 18.29 -24.25 -17.44
CA ASP A 456 18.21 -24.15 -18.89
C ASP A 456 16.79 -24.53 -19.34
N PRO A 457 16.01 -23.59 -19.92
CA PRO A 457 14.64 -23.89 -20.35
C PRO A 457 14.56 -24.91 -21.49
N SER A 458 15.67 -25.15 -22.21
CA SER A 458 15.75 -26.17 -23.26
C SER A 458 16.05 -27.58 -22.73
N GLY A 459 16.35 -27.69 -21.42
CA GLY A 459 16.64 -28.94 -20.73
C GLY A 459 18.04 -28.96 -20.11
N GLY A 460 18.16 -29.56 -18.93
CA GLY A 460 19.42 -29.65 -18.17
C GLY A 460 19.14 -29.80 -16.67
N GLU A 461 20.15 -30.23 -15.92
CA GLU A 461 20.04 -30.29 -14.45
C GLU A 461 20.08 -28.86 -13.87
N PRO A 462 19.11 -28.47 -13.03
CA PRO A 462 19.11 -27.16 -12.39
C PRO A 462 20.29 -26.98 -11.43
N ILE A 463 20.86 -25.79 -11.40
CA ILE A 463 21.88 -25.40 -10.41
C ILE A 463 21.17 -24.70 -9.25
N HIS A 464 21.29 -25.27 -8.06
CA HIS A 464 20.70 -24.72 -6.84
C HIS A 464 21.77 -23.96 -6.04
N ILE A 465 21.53 -22.68 -5.79
CA ILE A 465 22.38 -21.80 -5.01
C ILE A 465 21.62 -21.44 -3.75
N ILE A 466 22.12 -21.92 -2.60
CA ILE A 466 21.55 -21.63 -1.28
C ILE A 466 22.33 -20.46 -0.67
N PRO A 467 21.73 -19.25 -0.57
CA PRO A 467 22.44 -18.09 -0.05
C PRO A 467 22.81 -18.27 1.43
N THR A 468 24.04 -17.91 1.78
CA THR A 468 24.50 -17.86 3.17
C THR A 468 24.16 -16.49 3.77
N GLY A 469 22.96 -16.31 4.31
CA GLY A 469 22.56 -15.03 4.91
C GLY A 469 21.06 -14.75 4.80
N ASN A 470 20.73 -13.48 4.55
CA ASN A 470 19.34 -13.05 4.34
C ASN A 470 18.78 -13.70 3.06
N PRO A 471 17.50 -14.10 3.07
CA PRO A 471 16.88 -14.71 1.91
C PRO A 471 16.82 -13.72 0.73
N PRO A 472 16.94 -14.23 -0.52
CA PRO A 472 16.78 -13.41 -1.71
C PRO A 472 15.33 -12.92 -1.82
N VAL A 473 15.15 -11.67 -2.24
CA VAL A 473 13.83 -11.05 -2.36
C VAL A 473 13.48 -10.58 -3.77
N GLU A 474 14.47 -10.21 -4.57
CA GLU A 474 14.29 -9.73 -5.95
C GLU A 474 15.56 -10.05 -6.76
N LEU A 475 15.39 -10.51 -7.99
CA LEU A 475 16.48 -10.76 -8.94
C LEU A 475 16.66 -9.57 -9.89
N TYR A 476 17.90 -9.34 -10.31
CA TYR A 476 18.24 -8.28 -11.27
C TYR A 476 18.84 -8.91 -12.53
N PRO A 477 18.34 -8.59 -13.74
CA PRO A 477 19.00 -8.97 -14.98
C PRO A 477 20.42 -8.40 -15.02
N SER A 478 21.35 -9.16 -15.60
CA SER A 478 22.73 -8.74 -15.80
C SER A 478 23.16 -9.00 -17.24
N HIS A 479 23.87 -8.04 -17.84
CA HIS A 479 24.46 -8.16 -19.16
C HIS A 479 25.83 -8.88 -19.15
N ASP A 480 26.37 -9.18 -17.97
CA ASP A 480 27.52 -10.07 -17.82
C ASP A 480 27.09 -11.48 -17.37
N SER A 481 28.05 -12.33 -17.00
CA SER A 481 27.78 -13.70 -16.53
C SER A 481 27.41 -13.79 -15.04
N SER A 482 27.23 -12.66 -14.37
CA SER A 482 26.99 -12.60 -12.93
C SER A 482 25.52 -12.80 -12.60
N LEU A 483 25.26 -13.47 -11.49
CA LEU A 483 23.96 -13.61 -10.88
C LEU A 483 23.82 -12.60 -9.73
N ILE A 484 22.78 -11.77 -9.80
CA ILE A 484 22.58 -10.65 -8.88
C ILE A 484 21.19 -10.71 -8.24
N TRP A 485 21.13 -10.68 -6.91
CA TRP A 485 19.87 -10.57 -6.17
C TRP A 485 19.94 -9.54 -5.04
N GLY A 486 18.80 -8.94 -4.75
CA GLY A 486 18.60 -8.10 -3.58
C GLY A 486 18.26 -8.91 -2.34
N THR A 487 18.67 -8.41 -1.18
CA THR A 487 18.18 -8.84 0.13
C THR A 487 17.63 -7.65 0.92
N GLY A 488 16.63 -7.90 1.76
CA GLY A 488 15.97 -6.87 2.55
C GLY A 488 14.64 -7.36 3.13
N PRO A 489 13.97 -6.55 3.98
CA PRO A 489 12.63 -6.88 4.47
C PRO A 489 11.60 -6.77 3.33
N CYS A 490 10.67 -7.72 3.30
CA CYS A 490 9.47 -7.65 2.47
C CYS A 490 8.24 -7.61 3.37
N GLU A 491 7.31 -6.71 3.07
CA GLU A 491 6.02 -6.60 3.74
C GLU A 491 4.94 -6.43 2.68
N ASN A 492 3.92 -7.30 2.71
CA ASN A 492 2.72 -7.19 1.86
C ASN A 492 3.00 -7.02 0.35
N GLY A 493 3.99 -7.74 -0.19
CA GLY A 493 4.32 -7.73 -1.62
C GLY A 493 5.21 -6.56 -2.08
N SER A 494 5.76 -5.78 -1.16
CA SER A 494 6.83 -4.81 -1.44
C SER A 494 8.09 -5.18 -0.65
N CYS A 495 9.24 -5.08 -1.29
CA CYS A 495 10.54 -5.38 -0.70
C CYS A 495 11.43 -4.15 -0.70
N ALA A 496 12.00 -3.82 0.47
CA ALA A 496 12.98 -2.75 0.60
C ALA A 496 14.39 -3.35 0.47
N VAL A 497 14.91 -3.43 -0.75
CA VAL A 497 16.27 -3.93 -1.00
C VAL A 497 17.30 -3.01 -0.33
N ARG A 498 18.15 -3.59 0.52
CA ARG A 498 19.21 -2.89 1.28
C ARG A 498 20.61 -3.29 0.84
N GLU A 499 20.73 -4.47 0.24
CA GLU A 499 22.00 -5.02 -0.20
C GLU A 499 21.78 -5.82 -1.48
N LEU A 500 22.70 -5.67 -2.44
CA LEU A 500 22.82 -6.53 -3.60
C LEU A 500 23.91 -7.56 -3.33
N THR A 501 23.60 -8.83 -3.55
CA THR A 501 24.58 -9.91 -3.59
C THR A 501 24.88 -10.23 -5.05
N ILE A 502 26.17 -10.28 -5.39
CA ILE A 502 26.69 -10.50 -6.74
C ILE A 502 27.54 -11.76 -6.69
N THR A 503 27.23 -12.73 -7.55
CA THR A 503 27.90 -14.03 -7.59
C THR A 503 28.16 -14.50 -9.01
N ASN A 504 29.05 -15.47 -9.19
CA ASN A 504 29.10 -16.24 -10.42
C ASN A 504 27.85 -17.13 -10.57
N ALA A 505 27.57 -17.56 -11.79
CA ALA A 505 26.43 -18.43 -12.09
C ALA A 505 26.48 -19.84 -11.43
N ASP A 506 27.62 -20.25 -10.86
CA ASP A 506 27.76 -21.46 -10.05
C ASP A 506 27.64 -21.20 -8.54
N GLY A 507 27.36 -19.96 -8.14
CA GLY A 507 27.32 -19.50 -6.74
C GLY A 507 28.69 -19.26 -6.11
N SER A 508 29.79 -19.42 -6.86
CA SER A 508 31.14 -19.06 -6.37
C SER A 508 31.37 -17.55 -6.41
N MET A 509 32.39 -17.08 -5.67
CA MET A 509 32.78 -15.67 -5.54
C MET A 509 31.61 -14.74 -5.20
N VAL A 510 31.39 -14.51 -3.90
CA VAL A 510 30.30 -13.65 -3.43
C VAL A 510 30.84 -12.27 -3.08
N ASN A 511 30.31 -11.23 -3.72
CA ASN A 511 30.49 -9.84 -3.33
C ASN A 511 29.15 -9.26 -2.88
N THR A 512 29.15 -8.34 -1.92
CA THR A 512 27.94 -7.62 -1.53
C THR A 512 28.12 -6.12 -1.64
N LEU A 513 27.02 -5.44 -1.98
CA LEU A 513 26.97 -3.99 -2.15
C LEU A 513 25.75 -3.44 -1.43
N ALA A 514 25.98 -2.59 -0.43
CA ALA A 514 24.91 -1.84 0.21
C ALA A 514 24.29 -0.86 -0.78
N VAL A 515 22.97 -0.89 -0.90
CA VAL A 515 22.19 -0.01 -1.79
C VAL A 515 20.99 0.57 -1.05
N THR A 516 20.43 1.63 -1.60
CA THR A 516 19.21 2.26 -1.11
C THR A 516 18.22 2.48 -2.25
N GLY A 517 16.93 2.49 -1.92
CA GLY A 517 15.88 2.62 -2.93
C GLY A 517 15.87 1.42 -3.88
N LYS A 518 15.37 1.64 -5.11
CA LYS A 518 15.40 0.63 -6.18
C LYS A 518 16.65 0.84 -7.04
N PRO A 519 17.64 -0.06 -7.00
CA PRO A 519 18.83 0.04 -7.84
C PRO A 519 18.50 -0.27 -9.30
N ALA A 520 19.25 0.35 -10.21
CA ALA A 520 19.32 -0.01 -11.62
C ALA A 520 20.65 -0.72 -11.90
N VAL A 521 20.57 -1.99 -12.27
CA VAL A 521 21.71 -2.86 -12.52
C VAL A 521 21.82 -3.08 -14.02
N PHE A 522 23.02 -2.86 -14.58
CA PHE A 522 23.36 -3.25 -15.95
C PHE A 522 24.27 -4.47 -15.95
N SER A 523 25.29 -4.45 -15.10
CA SER A 523 26.26 -5.54 -14.89
C SER A 523 26.76 -5.52 -13.44
N SER A 524 27.57 -6.50 -13.05
CA SER A 524 28.18 -6.57 -11.71
C SER A 524 29.03 -5.35 -11.34
N ASP A 525 29.56 -4.66 -12.35
CA ASP A 525 30.42 -3.49 -12.20
C ASP A 525 29.75 -2.18 -12.63
N ARG A 526 28.49 -2.21 -13.07
CA ARG A 526 27.74 -1.04 -13.54
C ARG A 526 26.37 -0.98 -12.89
N ILE A 527 26.29 -0.23 -11.79
CA ILE A 527 25.13 -0.18 -10.89
C ILE A 527 24.86 1.26 -10.51
N ALA A 528 23.60 1.68 -10.55
CA ALA A 528 23.15 2.98 -10.07
C ALA A 528 22.09 2.81 -8.97
N PHE A 529 22.14 3.66 -7.97
CA PHE A 529 21.11 3.75 -6.95
C PHE A 529 21.04 5.18 -6.40
N ALA A 530 19.91 5.54 -5.81
CA ALA A 530 19.70 6.87 -5.27
C ALA A 530 19.44 6.82 -3.76
N ASN A 531 19.96 7.82 -3.06
CA ASN A 531 19.69 8.08 -1.65
C ASN A 531 19.32 9.55 -1.46
N GLN A 532 18.94 9.92 -0.25
CA GLN A 532 18.82 11.32 0.15
C GLN A 532 20.06 11.73 0.96
N ASP A 533 20.48 12.99 0.82
CA ASP A 533 21.51 13.61 1.67
C ASP A 533 20.91 14.11 3.00
N GLU A 534 21.74 14.70 3.87
CA GLU A 534 21.30 15.25 5.17
C GLU A 534 20.26 16.37 5.06
N ASN A 535 20.12 16.97 3.88
CA ASN A 535 19.15 18.03 3.59
C ASN A 535 17.94 17.51 2.80
N ASN A 536 17.74 16.18 2.73
CA ASN A 536 16.71 15.50 1.95
C ASN A 536 16.76 15.74 0.43
N ASN A 537 17.89 16.19 -0.12
CA ASN A 537 18.07 16.26 -1.56
C ASN A 537 18.40 14.88 -2.13
N ASN A 538 17.91 14.59 -3.33
CA ASN A 538 18.26 13.35 -4.01
C ASN A 538 19.74 13.36 -4.43
N LEU A 539 20.45 12.29 -4.08
CA LEU A 539 21.82 12.01 -4.46
C LEU A 539 21.84 10.71 -5.26
N LEU A 540 22.25 10.81 -6.53
CA LEU A 540 22.48 9.66 -7.38
C LEU A 540 23.91 9.13 -7.15
N THR A 541 24.03 7.85 -6.82
CA THR A 541 25.30 7.14 -6.76
C THR A 541 25.41 6.22 -7.98
N LEU A 542 26.54 6.33 -8.67
CA LEU A 542 26.89 5.49 -9.81
C LEU A 542 28.19 4.73 -9.52
N ILE A 543 28.17 3.43 -9.76
CA ILE A 543 29.32 2.54 -9.72
C ILE A 543 29.66 2.13 -11.15
N HIS A 544 30.94 2.27 -11.50
CA HIS A 544 31.51 1.79 -12.75
C HIS A 544 32.91 1.21 -12.46
N GLY A 545 33.03 -0.12 -12.50
CA GLY A 545 34.26 -0.80 -12.07
C GLY A 545 34.56 -0.50 -10.62
N ASP A 546 35.82 -0.15 -10.32
CA ASP A 546 36.27 0.24 -8.98
C ASP A 546 35.95 1.71 -8.63
N SER A 547 35.34 2.46 -9.56
CA SER A 547 35.03 3.87 -9.38
C SER A 547 33.60 4.08 -8.91
N SER A 548 33.41 4.98 -7.95
CA SER A 548 32.09 5.46 -7.53
C SER A 548 32.01 6.97 -7.68
N SER A 549 30.94 7.42 -8.32
CA SER A 549 30.65 8.83 -8.53
C SER A 549 29.29 9.18 -7.92
N ARG A 550 29.17 10.39 -7.34
CA ARG A 550 27.94 10.86 -6.70
C ARG A 550 27.59 12.25 -7.18
N PHE A 551 26.33 12.46 -7.54
CA PHE A 551 25.85 13.71 -8.09
C PHE A 551 24.47 14.07 -7.55
N PRO A 552 24.20 15.35 -7.25
CA PRO A 552 22.85 15.79 -6.91
C PRO A 552 21.95 15.67 -8.14
N ILE A 553 20.69 15.29 -7.93
CA ILE A 553 19.67 15.26 -8.98
C ILE A 553 18.44 16.04 -8.51
N SER A 554 17.78 16.74 -9.44
CA SER A 554 16.66 17.63 -9.08
C SER A 554 15.42 16.84 -8.66
N GLY A 555 14.53 17.52 -7.92
CA GLY A 555 13.36 16.91 -7.29
C GLY A 555 13.66 16.41 -5.88
N ASN A 556 12.62 15.92 -5.21
CA ASN A 556 12.71 15.32 -3.86
C ASN A 556 12.31 13.84 -3.84
N ARG A 557 12.00 13.25 -5.01
CA ARG A 557 11.80 11.80 -5.19
C ARG A 557 12.46 11.28 -6.46
N VAL A 558 13.04 10.09 -6.40
CA VAL A 558 13.47 9.31 -7.58
C VAL A 558 12.43 8.23 -7.84
N LEU A 559 11.83 8.23 -9.02
CA LEU A 559 10.72 7.35 -9.39
C LEU A 559 11.18 6.07 -10.10
N GLY A 560 12.28 6.15 -10.84
CA GLY A 560 12.81 5.01 -11.58
C GLY A 560 14.12 5.32 -12.29
N MET A 561 14.89 4.27 -12.57
CA MET A 561 16.18 4.34 -13.25
C MET A 561 16.28 3.17 -14.23
N SER A 562 16.87 3.41 -15.40
CA SER A 562 17.09 2.36 -16.39
C SER A 562 18.30 2.67 -17.27
N TRP A 563 19.15 1.67 -17.49
CA TRP A 563 20.32 1.77 -18.35
C TRP A 563 19.93 1.62 -19.81
N SER A 564 20.60 2.37 -20.70
CA SER A 564 20.54 2.13 -22.13
C SER A 564 21.05 0.72 -22.46
N PRO A 565 20.66 0.13 -23.61
CA PRO A 565 21.06 -1.24 -23.95
C PRO A 565 22.58 -1.47 -24.08
N ASP A 566 23.34 -0.40 -24.36
CA ASP A 566 24.81 -0.41 -24.38
C ASP A 566 25.45 -0.12 -23.01
N GLY A 567 24.63 0.22 -22.00
CA GLY A 567 25.03 0.57 -20.66
C GLY A 567 25.66 1.96 -20.52
N GLU A 568 25.82 2.74 -21.59
CA GLU A 568 26.57 4.00 -21.53
C GLU A 568 25.76 5.15 -20.93
N THR A 569 24.44 5.15 -21.10
CA THR A 569 23.55 6.21 -20.62
C THR A 569 22.59 5.68 -19.56
N LEU A 570 22.46 6.39 -18.45
CA LEU A 570 21.44 6.10 -17.44
C LEU A 570 20.29 7.10 -17.56
N ALA A 571 19.07 6.61 -17.80
CA ALA A 571 17.86 7.38 -17.69
C ALA A 571 17.39 7.38 -16.23
N VAL A 572 17.14 8.56 -15.66
CA VAL A 572 16.67 8.74 -14.27
C VAL A 572 15.42 9.59 -14.26
N VAL A 573 14.32 9.07 -13.73
CA VAL A 573 13.08 9.81 -13.57
C VAL A 573 12.99 10.32 -12.14
N THR A 574 12.76 11.63 -11.99
CA THR A 574 12.54 12.26 -10.69
C THR A 574 11.23 13.02 -10.64
N ALA A 575 10.74 13.29 -9.43
CA ALA A 575 9.60 14.14 -9.18
C ALA A 575 9.90 15.16 -8.08
N LYS A 576 9.24 16.31 -8.22
CA LYS A 576 9.06 17.29 -7.15
C LYS A 576 7.64 17.14 -6.62
N VAL A 577 7.52 16.64 -5.41
CA VAL A 577 6.26 16.45 -4.71
C VAL A 577 6.12 17.51 -3.62
N SER A 578 4.93 18.07 -3.47
CA SER A 578 4.63 19.02 -2.40
C SER A 578 4.68 18.32 -1.04
N ASP A 579 5.53 18.79 -0.13
CA ASP A 579 5.55 18.28 1.25
C ASP A 579 4.23 18.57 1.97
N TYR A 580 3.55 19.67 1.59
CA TYR A 580 2.25 20.04 2.16
C TYR A 580 1.13 19.11 1.69
N SER A 581 1.03 18.86 0.37
CA SER A 581 -0.15 18.21 -0.21
C SER A 581 0.06 16.81 -0.75
N GLY A 582 1.30 16.32 -0.81
CA GLY A 582 1.64 15.06 -1.46
C GLY A 582 1.46 15.06 -2.98
N ARG A 583 1.03 16.17 -3.57
CA ARG A 583 0.79 16.29 -5.01
C ARG A 583 2.11 16.37 -5.77
N THR A 584 2.20 15.64 -6.88
CA THR A 584 3.29 15.80 -7.84
C THR A 584 3.15 17.15 -8.53
N LEU A 585 4.11 18.05 -8.28
CA LEU A 585 4.17 19.38 -8.87
C LEU A 585 4.81 19.32 -10.26
N SER A 586 5.87 18.54 -10.39
CA SER A 586 6.54 18.29 -11.67
C SER A 586 7.28 16.96 -11.65
N SER A 587 7.39 16.32 -12.81
CA SER A 587 8.25 15.17 -13.04
C SER A 587 9.26 15.47 -14.14
N ALA A 588 10.43 14.86 -14.07
CA ALA A 588 11.53 15.09 -14.99
C ALA A 588 12.21 13.77 -15.38
N LEU A 589 12.63 13.66 -16.63
CA LEU A 589 13.59 12.65 -17.09
C LEU A 589 14.96 13.32 -17.22
N HIS A 590 15.96 12.72 -16.59
CA HIS A 590 17.36 13.06 -16.72
C HIS A 590 18.10 11.98 -17.47
N LEU A 591 19.04 12.37 -18.32
CA LEU A 591 20.00 11.47 -18.96
C LEU A 591 21.38 11.72 -18.36
N VAL A 592 21.97 10.66 -17.80
CA VAL A 592 23.32 10.69 -17.23
C VAL A 592 24.26 9.99 -18.21
N THR A 593 25.13 10.78 -18.85
CA THR A 593 26.03 10.34 -19.92
C THR A 593 27.48 10.55 -19.51
N PRO A 594 28.45 9.76 -20.02
CA PRO A 594 29.88 9.96 -19.74
C PRO A 594 30.34 11.38 -20.14
N PRO A 595 31.16 12.08 -19.34
CA PRO A 595 31.84 11.67 -18.09
C PRO A 595 30.97 11.88 -16.82
N TYR A 596 29.71 11.45 -16.86
CA TYR A 596 28.67 11.54 -15.84
C TYR A 596 28.08 12.94 -15.67
N THR A 597 27.83 13.59 -16.80
CA THR A 597 27.01 14.81 -16.86
C THR A 597 25.54 14.44 -16.76
N VAL A 598 24.80 15.14 -15.90
CA VAL A 598 23.35 15.00 -15.76
C VAL A 598 22.68 16.05 -16.65
N ASN A 599 21.96 15.63 -17.68
CA ASN A 599 21.16 16.51 -18.53
C ASN A 599 19.66 16.33 -18.23
N LEU A 600 18.92 17.44 -18.14
CA LEU A 600 17.47 17.44 -18.05
C LEU A 600 16.89 17.28 -19.47
N ALA A 601 16.52 16.06 -19.84
CA ALA A 601 16.04 15.74 -21.19
C ALA A 601 14.55 16.04 -21.37
N PHE A 602 13.73 15.91 -20.32
CA PHE A 602 12.30 16.20 -20.40
C PHE A 602 11.75 16.61 -19.03
N GLN A 603 10.79 17.53 -19.02
CA GLN A 603 10.08 17.93 -17.80
C GLN A 603 8.61 18.21 -18.10
N VAL A 604 7.74 17.85 -17.17
CA VAL A 604 6.30 18.11 -17.23
C VAL A 604 5.75 18.48 -15.86
N GLU A 605 4.75 19.36 -15.83
CA GLU A 605 4.08 19.80 -14.60
C GLU A 605 2.82 18.97 -14.34
N SER A 606 2.52 18.71 -13.06
CA SER A 606 1.29 18.02 -12.64
C SER A 606 1.04 16.65 -13.30
N GLU A 607 2.09 15.96 -13.74
CA GLU A 607 2.04 14.58 -14.22
C GLU A 607 3.11 13.76 -13.50
N GLU A 608 2.82 12.48 -13.27
CA GLU A 608 3.81 11.49 -12.84
C GLU A 608 4.40 10.79 -14.07
N ILE A 609 5.71 10.52 -14.04
CA ILE A 609 6.40 9.73 -15.07
C ILE A 609 6.79 8.38 -14.44
N GLU A 610 6.45 7.28 -15.11
CA GLU A 610 6.85 5.94 -14.67
C GLU A 610 8.33 5.65 -15.02
N PRO A 611 8.94 4.57 -14.50
CA PRO A 611 10.30 4.20 -14.88
C PRO A 611 10.50 4.13 -16.41
N PRO A 612 11.63 4.67 -16.92
CA PRO A 612 11.86 4.81 -18.35
C PRO A 612 12.17 3.46 -19.01
N VAL A 613 11.69 3.26 -20.25
CA VAL A 613 11.97 2.05 -21.03
C VAL A 613 12.71 2.43 -22.31
N TRP A 614 13.90 1.88 -22.53
CA TRP A 614 14.73 2.17 -23.70
C TRP A 614 14.28 1.40 -24.93
N SER A 615 14.40 2.01 -26.11
CA SER A 615 14.35 1.27 -27.37
C SER A 615 15.53 0.30 -27.47
N PRO A 616 15.40 -0.85 -28.15
CA PRO A 616 16.48 -1.83 -28.29
C PRO A 616 17.76 -1.27 -28.91
N ASP A 617 17.66 -0.21 -29.73
CA ASP A 617 18.81 0.46 -30.35
C ASP A 617 19.38 1.62 -29.52
N GLY A 618 18.81 1.90 -28.35
CA GLY A 618 19.25 2.96 -27.42
C GLY A 618 18.98 4.39 -27.90
N LYS A 619 18.29 4.59 -29.02
CA LYS A 619 18.07 5.94 -29.60
C LYS A 619 16.83 6.63 -29.06
N GLN A 620 15.92 5.90 -28.44
CA GLN A 620 14.66 6.42 -27.94
C GLN A 620 14.35 5.91 -26.54
N VAL A 621 13.57 6.70 -25.81
CA VAL A 621 13.00 6.32 -24.51
C VAL A 621 11.49 6.42 -24.59
N LEU A 622 10.79 5.38 -24.15
CA LEU A 622 9.36 5.36 -23.95
C LEU A 622 9.05 6.03 -22.62
N LEU A 623 8.48 7.23 -22.70
CA LEU A 623 7.97 7.99 -21.58
C LEU A 623 6.52 7.61 -21.31
N ILE A 624 6.26 7.04 -20.14
CA ILE A 624 4.92 6.68 -19.69
C ILE A 624 4.50 7.72 -18.66
N ARG A 625 3.44 8.45 -18.95
CA ARG A 625 3.00 9.61 -18.16
C ARG A 625 1.58 9.43 -17.66
N ARG A 626 1.32 9.92 -16.45
CA ARG A 626 0.01 9.91 -15.81
C ARG A 626 -0.42 11.34 -15.51
N PRO A 627 -1.22 11.96 -16.38
CA PRO A 627 -1.76 13.29 -16.12
C PRO A 627 -2.64 13.28 -14.88
N GLN A 628 -2.42 14.22 -13.95
CA GLN A 628 -3.25 14.33 -12.75
C GLN A 628 -4.49 15.23 -12.95
N SER A 629 -4.69 15.80 -14.14
CA SER A 629 -5.83 16.68 -14.44
C SER A 629 -7.06 15.89 -14.91
N GLY A 630 -8.27 16.35 -14.55
CA GLY A 630 -9.54 15.87 -15.13
C GLY A 630 -10.01 14.46 -14.74
N GLY A 631 -9.43 13.84 -13.70
CA GLY A 631 -9.80 12.49 -13.25
C GLY A 631 -8.76 11.40 -13.53
N GLY A 632 -7.66 11.73 -14.23
CA GLY A 632 -6.35 11.05 -14.17
C GLY A 632 -6.25 9.52 -14.27
N LEU A 633 -7.22 8.84 -14.90
CA LEU A 633 -7.13 7.39 -15.17
C LEU A 633 -6.35 7.07 -16.46
N ASN A 634 -5.87 8.11 -17.15
CA ASN A 634 -5.20 7.96 -18.43
C ASN A 634 -3.71 7.64 -18.24
N VAL A 635 -3.18 6.79 -19.12
CA VAL A 635 -1.75 6.50 -19.22
C VAL A 635 -1.30 6.87 -20.63
N VAL A 636 -0.42 7.87 -20.71
CA VAL A 636 0.08 8.42 -21.98
C VAL A 636 1.45 7.86 -22.28
N PHE A 637 1.57 7.12 -23.38
CA PHE A 637 2.82 6.59 -23.89
C PHE A 637 3.35 7.53 -24.96
N SER A 638 4.55 8.06 -24.78
CA SER A 638 5.20 8.99 -25.69
C SER A 638 6.64 8.54 -25.96
N LEU A 639 7.15 8.77 -27.17
CA LEU A 639 8.53 8.44 -27.50
C LEU A 639 9.36 9.71 -27.42
N LEU A 640 10.49 9.67 -26.72
CA LEU A 640 11.49 10.72 -26.68
C LEU A 640 12.69 10.27 -27.51
N ASP A 641 13.15 11.10 -28.43
CA ASP A 641 14.40 10.88 -29.14
C ASP A 641 15.58 11.36 -28.27
N VAL A 642 16.55 10.48 -28.04
CA VAL A 642 17.63 10.70 -27.06
C VAL A 642 18.64 11.73 -27.57
N ALA A 643 18.86 11.80 -28.88
CA ALA A 643 19.85 12.70 -29.47
C ALA A 643 19.33 14.14 -29.55
N THR A 644 18.03 14.30 -29.81
CA THR A 644 17.39 15.61 -30.00
C THR A 644 16.66 16.10 -28.75
N GLU A 645 16.37 15.21 -27.80
CA GLU A 645 15.62 15.48 -26.57
C GLU A 645 14.21 16.03 -26.85
N PHE A 646 13.64 15.66 -28.00
CA PHE A 646 12.27 16.02 -28.40
C PHE A 646 11.35 14.80 -28.46
N LEU A 647 10.08 15.05 -28.18
CA LEU A 647 9.04 14.04 -28.37
C LEU A 647 8.82 13.77 -29.85
N VAL A 648 8.68 12.49 -30.19
CA VAL A 648 8.30 12.04 -31.53
C VAL A 648 6.78 12.23 -31.68
N ASN A 649 6.37 13.21 -32.47
CA ASN A 649 4.96 13.63 -32.59
C ASN A 649 4.01 12.48 -32.95
N ASP A 650 4.41 11.59 -33.86
CA ASP A 650 3.56 10.51 -34.35
C ASP A 650 3.74 9.16 -33.63
N GLY A 651 4.63 9.11 -32.63
CA GLY A 651 4.91 7.90 -31.84
C GLY A 651 4.14 7.84 -30.52
N GLY A 652 3.76 6.64 -30.09
CA GLY A 652 3.03 6.41 -28.84
C GLY A 652 1.52 6.27 -28.98
N PHE A 653 0.82 6.21 -27.85
CA PHE A 653 -0.64 6.05 -27.74
C PHE A 653 -1.10 6.46 -26.34
N THR A 654 -2.42 6.59 -26.13
CA THR A 654 -2.99 6.83 -24.80
C THR A 654 -3.93 5.69 -24.44
N LEU A 655 -3.79 5.15 -23.22
CA LEU A 655 -4.83 4.33 -22.59
C LEU A 655 -5.75 5.25 -21.81
N VAL A 656 -7.03 5.24 -22.15
CA VAL A 656 -8.08 5.94 -21.40
C VAL A 656 -8.75 4.92 -20.50
N GLY A 657 -8.39 4.94 -19.22
CA GLY A 657 -8.83 3.96 -18.24
C GLY A 657 -10.23 4.23 -17.69
N GLU A 658 -11.03 3.17 -17.54
CA GLU A 658 -12.24 3.17 -16.70
C GLU A 658 -11.89 2.97 -15.21
N LYS A 659 -10.73 2.34 -14.95
CA LYS A 659 -10.13 2.13 -13.64
C LYS A 659 -8.70 2.66 -13.63
N TYR A 660 -8.11 2.80 -12.45
CA TYR A 660 -6.69 3.12 -12.32
C TYR A 660 -5.87 1.91 -12.74
N LEU A 661 -5.30 1.97 -13.96
CA LEU A 661 -4.47 0.91 -14.52
C LEU A 661 -3.08 0.99 -13.91
N VAL A 662 -2.50 -0.14 -13.50
CA VAL A 662 -1.13 -0.27 -13.02
C VAL A 662 -0.34 -1.09 -14.03
N THR A 663 0.74 -0.53 -14.54
CA THR A 663 1.74 -1.20 -15.37
C THR A 663 2.89 -1.63 -14.47
N ARG A 664 3.26 -2.92 -14.46
CA ARG A 664 4.35 -3.41 -13.58
C ARG A 664 5.65 -3.56 -14.35
N ARG A 665 5.59 -4.20 -15.51
CA ARG A 665 6.74 -4.42 -16.40
C ARG A 665 6.36 -4.08 -17.83
N ILE A 666 7.26 -3.38 -18.52
CA ILE A 666 7.12 -2.98 -19.92
C ILE A 666 8.47 -3.20 -20.61
N PHE A 667 8.45 -3.83 -21.77
CA PHE A 667 9.59 -4.03 -22.65
C PHE A 667 9.28 -3.44 -24.02
N TRP A 668 10.24 -2.68 -24.57
CA TRP A 668 10.21 -2.24 -25.95
C TRP A 668 10.84 -3.33 -26.83
N LEU A 669 10.09 -3.79 -27.83
CA LEU A 669 10.51 -4.82 -28.78
C LEU A 669 10.79 -4.20 -30.17
N PRO A 670 11.79 -4.71 -30.91
CA PRO A 670 12.17 -4.20 -32.23
C PRO A 670 11.01 -4.07 -33.22
#